data_AF-A0A133XFX1-F1
#
_entry.id   AF-A0A133XFX1-F1
#
_cell.length_a   1.000
_cell.length_b   1.000
_cell.length_c   1.000
_cell.angle_alpha   90.00
_cell.angle_beta   90.00
_cell.angle_gamma   90.00
#
_symmetry.space_group_name_H-M   'P 1'
#
loop_
_entity.id
_entity.type
_entity.pdbx_description
1 polymer ?
#
loop_
_entity_poly.entity_id
_entity_poly.type
_entity_poly.pdbx_seq_one_letter_code
_entity_poly.pdbx_strand_id
1 'polypeptide(L)'
;MAALASFEEILTEVHARLGLKALPNRRLFTGYKMEVDGHVNRVQQLLRGKKLDTDDLTGIYQALELDERAQSDAEYFVGKLAGILKALELRTWTGNASQQQVLWQLLASVHVPMWARNVAFWSLANIEHDLPPIDAGMPGGEFWFLPTADAEGGKVKLPVPKVLDWLLKLLETPSIDSLGSAVGRQFLREQDEKSGRDESAVKTLRYWREDGLPKSAEQIEQVFPDDATLSFNGVFDLFYVLSPDVQFENALNFVVDRKGLNVEQLSAQIPMSPERLPPVFEKTATDDEKAAFVRHVNTRYSTPSMATIRQRLRVARLMQAGYQELVKFLCPDLKPEDEHDPKQNKVLQLIALFESIYNKTIQARHQGDTEAEQDAWFEKQFAPWDSYDLLLPILSSIDWEDRVHLLAERLTRRFLSLTPERGLEDILPVNEGDLEAVWGPRIERIQNELDEDKRVEMLLQRVKAASPYRALQAEESFWVLSQFAQSESLSENIRQMALNRLAEVSITPLERGSFRLLKLGYLLNGETRSWPKDVRLQVQQQLDTAAADKEAWEMWKAPMLRLSAKHALFENRIADAEQDFKAALAACSERSFGGSRGEIAQDGFATAIVRMALNKRNHEPYYRNMLHFMEFQNGVPSFEDAATECEEFFWSTLYRPYPGLDPMDAVGKANLVAAIKETFGLIQNGDWGAFKAWMEKNKKAFHDDDLKDARRSSVLMQSLKFLNEFELKLPMLRAMTPGHLQGELPKVEQHMRNRRESIRLLLESWPKQANIADFKGQTPLMLAANHGDVELVRLLASLSDIDARDYLGRTPLHSAVAGRSLVCVEAILANNPDVAKVSEGEANTVAHTAVRFGWTDGLRLILDEFPRLAAVENAAGQTPLAMACELLEYYEEWRTFMQNQKARRVGTKEDFESVVALLKERQLH
;
A
#
# COMPACT_ATOMS: atom_id res chain seq x y z
N MET A 1 -7.48 13.41 -13.49
CA MET A 1 -6.87 13.59 -12.16
C MET A 1 -5.42 13.18 -12.28
N ALA A 2 -4.47 14.03 -11.90
CA ALA A 2 -3.04 13.81 -12.08
C ALA A 2 -2.39 13.08 -10.89
N ALA A 3 -3.17 12.29 -10.15
CA ALA A 3 -2.65 11.45 -9.06
C ALA A 3 -1.96 10.20 -9.63
N LEU A 4 -0.95 9.72 -8.91
CA LEU A 4 -0.31 8.42 -9.18
C LEU A 4 -1.33 7.30 -9.01
N ALA A 5 -1.39 6.38 -9.97
CA ALA A 5 -2.26 5.21 -9.89
C ALA A 5 -1.74 4.26 -8.80
N SER A 6 -2.64 3.71 -7.99
CA SER A 6 -2.25 2.70 -7.00
C SER A 6 -1.96 1.36 -7.68
N PHE A 7 -1.12 0.53 -7.05
CA PHE A 7 -0.84 -0.81 -7.56
C PHE A 7 -2.13 -1.65 -7.71
N GLU A 8 -3.10 -1.46 -6.82
CA GLU A 8 -4.40 -2.13 -6.88
C GLU A 8 -5.28 -1.64 -8.03
N GLU A 9 -5.21 -0.35 -8.40
CA GLU A 9 -5.90 0.16 -9.59
C GLU A 9 -5.33 -0.51 -10.86
N ILE A 10 -4.00 -0.66 -10.93
CA ILE A 10 -3.33 -1.38 -12.02
C ILE A 10 -3.77 -2.84 -12.06
N LEU A 11 -3.74 -3.55 -10.92
CA LEU A 11 -4.20 -4.95 -10.87
C LEU A 11 -5.67 -5.11 -11.26
N THR A 12 -6.54 -4.19 -10.83
CA THR A 12 -7.97 -4.22 -11.20
C THR A 12 -8.14 -4.14 -12.71
N GLU A 13 -7.38 -3.27 -13.37
CA GLU A 13 -7.39 -3.14 -14.82
C GLU A 13 -6.84 -4.41 -15.49
N VAL A 14 -5.75 -4.98 -14.99
CA VAL A 14 -5.20 -6.26 -15.51
C VAL A 14 -6.23 -7.39 -15.42
N HIS A 15 -6.95 -7.52 -14.29
CA HIS A 15 -8.03 -8.50 -14.14
C HIS A 15 -9.14 -8.29 -15.17
N ALA A 16 -9.64 -7.06 -15.29
CA ALA A 16 -10.68 -6.72 -16.25
C ALA A 16 -10.24 -7.06 -17.69
N ARG A 17 -8.97 -6.82 -18.03
CA ARG A 17 -8.42 -7.14 -19.35
C ARG A 17 -8.22 -8.62 -19.57
N LEU A 18 -7.83 -9.40 -18.57
CA LEU A 18 -7.75 -10.86 -18.70
C LEU A 18 -9.14 -11.54 -18.67
N GLY A 19 -10.22 -10.79 -18.46
CA GLY A 19 -11.57 -11.33 -18.30
C GLY A 19 -11.76 -12.05 -16.97
N LEU A 20 -10.90 -11.75 -15.99
CA LEU A 20 -11.00 -12.26 -14.62
C LEU A 20 -12.02 -11.43 -13.84
N LYS A 21 -12.49 -11.98 -12.72
CA LYS A 21 -13.39 -11.25 -11.81
C LYS A 21 -12.72 -9.94 -11.39
N ALA A 22 -13.42 -8.83 -11.63
CA ALA A 22 -12.93 -7.51 -11.25
C ALA A 22 -12.65 -7.47 -9.75
N LEU A 23 -11.46 -6.99 -9.39
CA LEU A 23 -11.14 -6.72 -8.00
C LEU A 23 -12.05 -5.59 -7.48
N PRO A 24 -12.45 -5.61 -6.20
CA PRO A 24 -13.28 -4.55 -5.64
C PRO A 24 -12.65 -3.18 -5.89
N ASN A 25 -13.38 -2.26 -6.54
CA ASN A 25 -12.87 -0.93 -6.94
C ASN A 25 -12.62 -0.05 -5.71
N ARG A 26 -11.34 0.27 -5.43
CA ARG A 26 -10.86 0.72 -4.09
C ARG A 26 -10.78 2.24 -3.89
N ARG A 27 -11.18 3.06 -4.87
CA ARG A 27 -11.03 4.53 -4.82
C ARG A 27 -11.69 5.22 -3.63
N LEU A 28 -12.73 4.62 -3.05
CA LEU A 28 -13.57 5.29 -2.06
C LEU A 28 -13.38 4.79 -0.64
N PHE A 29 -12.65 3.70 -0.42
CA PHE A 29 -12.42 3.22 0.95
C PHE A 29 -13.74 3.06 1.76
N THR A 30 -14.87 2.77 1.12
CA THR A 30 -16.19 2.62 1.76
C THR A 30 -16.76 1.23 1.52
N GLY A 31 -17.40 0.64 2.54
CA GLY A 31 -18.28 -0.53 2.38
C GLY A 31 -17.64 -1.90 2.57
N TYR A 32 -16.55 -2.01 3.34
CA TYR A 32 -15.97 -3.32 3.63
C TYR A 32 -16.50 -3.90 4.94
N LYS A 33 -16.78 -5.22 4.92
CA LYS A 33 -16.77 -6.10 6.09
C LYS A 33 -15.41 -6.80 6.23
N MET A 34 -14.30 -6.10 5.97
CA MET A 34 -12.97 -6.61 6.29
C MET A 34 -12.61 -6.08 7.66
N GLU A 35 -12.53 -6.97 8.64
CA GLU A 35 -11.87 -6.70 9.89
C GLU A 35 -10.42 -6.32 9.57
N VAL A 36 -10.02 -5.16 10.09
CA VAL A 36 -8.68 -4.60 9.88
C VAL A 36 -7.74 -5.34 10.83
N ASP A 37 -7.53 -6.62 10.55
CA ASP A 37 -6.57 -7.43 11.28
C ASP A 37 -5.18 -7.15 10.73
N GLY A 38 -4.41 -6.42 11.55
CA GLY A 38 -2.97 -6.48 11.70
C GLY A 38 -2.13 -6.51 10.44
N HIS A 39 -1.48 -5.38 10.13
CA HIS A 39 -0.19 -5.18 9.45
C HIS A 39 0.35 -6.27 8.49
N VAL A 40 -0.45 -7.00 7.74
CA VAL A 40 0.06 -7.71 6.59
C VAL A 40 0.05 -6.67 5.48
N ASN A 41 1.26 -6.18 5.20
CA ASN A 41 1.64 -5.40 4.02
C ASN A 41 0.61 -5.69 2.90
N ARG A 42 -0.25 -4.73 2.56
CA ARG A 42 -1.44 -4.96 1.72
C ARG A 42 -1.07 -5.59 0.38
N VAL A 43 0.15 -5.28 -0.08
CA VAL A 43 0.86 -5.90 -1.19
C VAL A 43 1.20 -7.36 -0.91
N GLN A 44 1.74 -7.71 0.27
CA GLN A 44 1.87 -9.10 0.72
C GLN A 44 0.54 -9.82 0.98
N GLN A 45 -0.56 -9.17 1.37
CA GLN A 45 -1.88 -9.83 1.42
C GLN A 45 -2.38 -10.19 0.02
N LEU A 46 -2.11 -9.31 -0.96
CA LEU A 46 -2.39 -9.57 -2.38
C LEU A 46 -1.43 -10.62 -2.98
N LEU A 47 -0.18 -10.70 -2.50
CA LEU A 47 0.86 -11.61 -3.00
C LEU A 47 0.94 -12.97 -2.27
N ARG A 48 0.55 -13.03 -0.99
CA ARG A 48 0.68 -14.20 -0.11
C ARG A 48 -0.69 -14.50 0.49
N GLY A 49 -1.59 -15.01 -0.35
CA GLY A 49 -2.92 -15.44 0.10
C GLY A 49 -2.82 -16.45 1.23
N LYS A 50 -3.39 -16.13 2.39
CA LYS A 50 -3.86 -17.15 3.34
C LYS A 50 -5.32 -16.97 3.79
N LYS A 51 -6.02 -15.91 3.39
CA LYS A 51 -7.41 -15.66 3.83
C LYS A 51 -8.32 -14.86 2.87
N LEU A 52 -8.01 -14.78 1.57
CA LEU A 52 -9.04 -14.43 0.58
C LEU A 52 -9.39 -15.67 -0.22
N ASP A 53 -10.68 -15.96 -0.29
CA ASP A 53 -11.30 -17.10 -1.00
C ASP A 53 -11.17 -17.01 -2.55
N THR A 54 -10.20 -16.23 -3.05
CA THR A 54 -9.81 -16.10 -4.45
C THR A 54 -8.32 -15.79 -4.54
N ASP A 55 -7.54 -16.73 -5.07
CA ASP A 55 -6.14 -16.48 -5.42
C ASP A 55 -6.06 -15.51 -6.62
N ASP A 56 -6.07 -14.19 -6.33
CA ASP A 56 -6.20 -13.12 -7.33
C ASP A 56 -5.03 -13.11 -8.35
N LEU A 57 -3.77 -13.33 -7.90
CA LEU A 57 -2.60 -13.42 -8.79
C LEU A 57 -2.49 -14.78 -9.48
N THR A 58 -2.89 -15.87 -8.81
CA THR A 58 -2.92 -17.20 -9.42
C THR A 58 -3.85 -17.23 -10.62
N GLY A 59 -4.97 -16.49 -10.57
CA GLY A 59 -5.84 -16.30 -11.74
C GLY A 59 -5.12 -15.63 -12.93
N ILE A 60 -4.26 -14.64 -12.68
CA ILE A 60 -3.43 -14.00 -13.72
C ILE A 60 -2.41 -15.01 -14.28
N TYR A 61 -1.69 -15.71 -13.40
CA TYR A 61 -0.66 -16.66 -13.79
C TYR A 61 -1.21 -17.84 -14.60
N GLN A 62 -2.36 -18.38 -14.17
CA GLN A 62 -3.09 -19.39 -14.92
C GLN A 62 -3.57 -18.86 -16.28
N ALA A 63 -4.09 -17.63 -16.34
CA ALA A 63 -4.54 -17.03 -17.59
C ALA A 63 -3.40 -16.82 -18.60
N LEU A 64 -2.18 -16.58 -18.10
CA LEU A 64 -0.95 -16.41 -18.89
C LEU A 64 -0.20 -17.74 -19.14
N GLU A 65 -0.66 -18.85 -18.55
CA GLU A 65 -0.02 -20.17 -18.58
C GLU A 65 1.47 -20.12 -18.18
N LEU A 66 1.79 -19.39 -17.10
CA LEU A 66 3.14 -19.34 -16.54
C LEU A 66 3.47 -20.67 -15.85
N ASP A 67 4.68 -21.20 -16.06
CA ASP A 67 5.20 -22.33 -15.29
C ASP A 67 5.51 -21.93 -13.83
N GLU A 68 5.70 -22.91 -12.94
CA GLU A 68 5.91 -22.66 -11.50
C GLU A 68 7.09 -21.72 -11.21
N ARG A 69 8.14 -21.75 -12.04
CA ARG A 69 9.30 -20.88 -11.84
C ARG A 69 9.00 -19.46 -12.31
N ALA A 70 8.42 -19.31 -13.50
CA ALA A 70 7.97 -18.03 -14.02
C ALA A 70 6.95 -17.37 -13.08
N GLN A 71 6.10 -18.16 -12.40
CA GLN A 71 5.22 -17.68 -11.34
C GLN A 71 6.00 -17.10 -10.15
N SER A 72 6.99 -17.85 -9.63
CA SER A 72 7.84 -17.39 -8.53
C SER A 72 8.61 -16.10 -8.87
N ASP A 73 9.18 -16.03 -10.07
CA ASP A 73 9.89 -14.84 -10.54
C ASP A 73 8.92 -13.66 -10.77
N ALA A 74 7.71 -13.93 -11.26
CA ALA A 74 6.65 -12.92 -11.37
C ALA A 74 6.18 -12.41 -10.01
N GLU A 75 6.01 -13.26 -9.01
CA GLU A 75 5.64 -12.87 -7.65
C GLU A 75 6.69 -11.94 -7.03
N TYR A 76 7.98 -12.31 -7.15
CA TYR A 76 9.09 -11.48 -6.69
C TYR A 76 9.07 -10.10 -7.36
N PHE A 77 8.92 -10.08 -8.69
CA PHE A 77 8.84 -8.83 -9.43
C PHE A 77 7.63 -7.97 -9.05
N VAL A 78 6.44 -8.57 -9.00
CA VAL A 78 5.21 -7.85 -8.68
C VAL A 78 5.32 -7.22 -7.29
N GLY A 79 5.92 -7.93 -6.33
CA GLY A 79 6.27 -7.36 -5.01
C GLY A 79 7.22 -6.17 -5.10
N LYS A 80 8.27 -6.27 -5.91
CA LYS A 80 9.23 -5.17 -6.16
C LYS A 80 8.55 -3.96 -6.79
N LEU A 81 7.75 -4.15 -7.83
CA LEU A 81 6.99 -3.08 -8.51
C LEU A 81 6.01 -2.41 -7.55
N ALA A 82 5.24 -3.19 -6.81
CA ALA A 82 4.30 -2.66 -5.82
C ALA A 82 5.02 -1.86 -4.72
N GLY A 83 6.20 -2.29 -4.30
CA GLY A 83 7.08 -1.54 -3.39
C GLY A 83 7.52 -0.19 -3.95
N ILE A 84 8.03 -0.15 -5.19
CA ILE A 84 8.40 1.11 -5.87
C ILE A 84 7.19 2.02 -5.98
N LEU A 85 6.07 1.53 -6.52
CA LEU A 85 4.87 2.35 -6.72
C LEU A 85 4.35 2.92 -5.41
N LYS A 86 4.38 2.11 -4.34
CA LYS A 86 4.01 2.58 -3.01
C LYS A 86 4.95 3.67 -2.51
N ALA A 87 6.25 3.48 -2.67
CA ALA A 87 7.21 4.47 -2.23
C ALA A 87 7.12 5.79 -3.01
N LEU A 88 6.86 5.73 -4.32
CA LEU A 88 6.56 6.89 -5.17
C LEU A 88 5.26 7.58 -4.72
N GLU A 89 4.20 6.81 -4.47
CA GLU A 89 2.92 7.34 -3.97
C GLU A 89 3.10 8.16 -2.67
N LEU A 90 3.99 7.71 -1.79
CA LEU A 90 4.29 8.36 -0.51
C LEU A 90 5.23 9.56 -0.62
N ARG A 91 5.97 9.74 -1.72
CA ARG A 91 7.09 10.70 -1.77
C ARG A 91 7.03 11.68 -2.94
N THR A 92 6.23 11.37 -3.96
CA THR A 92 6.20 12.14 -5.19
C THR A 92 5.08 13.18 -5.20
N TRP A 93 5.42 14.38 -5.66
CA TRP A 93 4.49 15.49 -5.83
C TRP A 93 4.29 15.78 -7.30
N THR A 94 3.04 15.82 -7.76
CA THR A 94 2.73 15.94 -9.20
C THR A 94 2.57 17.39 -9.66
N GLY A 95 2.54 18.35 -8.74
CA GLY A 95 2.47 19.78 -9.08
C GLY A 95 1.34 20.08 -10.05
N ASN A 96 1.65 20.79 -11.14
CA ASN A 96 0.71 21.13 -12.20
C ASN A 96 0.79 20.20 -13.43
N ALA A 97 1.53 19.09 -13.34
CA ALA A 97 1.62 18.14 -14.44
C ALA A 97 0.23 17.58 -14.78
N SER A 98 -0.05 17.46 -16.08
CA SER A 98 -1.29 16.83 -16.54
C SER A 98 -1.26 15.32 -16.25
N GLN A 99 -2.43 14.67 -16.24
CA GLN A 99 -2.49 13.21 -16.06
C GLN A 99 -1.73 12.45 -17.17
N GLN A 100 -1.72 12.98 -18.40
CA GLN A 100 -0.93 12.43 -19.50
C GLN A 100 0.58 12.52 -19.21
N GLN A 101 1.04 13.67 -18.72
CA GLN A 101 2.44 13.87 -18.37
C GLN A 101 2.89 12.98 -17.20
N VAL A 102 2.05 12.85 -16.17
CA VAL A 102 2.32 11.95 -15.03
C VAL A 102 2.44 10.51 -15.52
N LEU A 103 1.47 10.02 -16.29
CA LEU A 103 1.51 8.67 -16.83
C LEU A 103 2.71 8.46 -17.76
N TRP A 104 3.01 9.42 -18.63
CA TRP A 104 4.15 9.36 -19.55
C TRP A 104 5.49 9.16 -18.83
N GLN A 105 5.74 9.95 -17.78
CA GLN A 105 6.98 9.83 -17.01
C GLN A 105 7.05 8.51 -16.23
N LEU A 106 5.94 8.03 -15.66
CA LEU A 106 5.91 6.72 -15.00
C LEU A 106 6.13 5.57 -15.97
N LEU A 107 5.55 5.64 -17.17
CA LEU A 107 5.75 4.63 -18.20
C LEU A 107 7.21 4.58 -18.62
N ALA A 108 7.80 5.74 -18.96
CA ALA A 108 9.16 5.83 -19.46
C ALA A 108 10.22 5.50 -18.40
N SER A 109 10.05 5.99 -17.17
CA SER A 109 11.08 5.88 -16.14
C SER A 109 10.84 4.75 -15.14
N VAL A 110 9.70 4.05 -15.16
CA VAL A 110 9.39 2.98 -14.18
C VAL A 110 8.87 1.73 -14.86
N HIS A 111 7.68 1.79 -15.46
CA HIS A 111 6.99 0.60 -15.92
C HIS A 111 7.74 -0.09 -17.07
N VAL A 112 8.07 0.64 -18.14
CA VAL A 112 8.72 0.06 -19.32
C VAL A 112 10.10 -0.52 -18.98
N PRO A 113 11.02 0.20 -18.30
CA PRO A 113 12.32 -0.35 -17.95
C PRO A 113 12.21 -1.62 -17.10
N MET A 114 11.34 -1.60 -16.09
CA MET A 114 11.15 -2.76 -15.21
C MET A 114 10.60 -3.95 -16.00
N TRP A 115 9.51 -3.78 -16.74
CA TRP A 115 8.92 -4.86 -17.53
C TRP A 115 9.87 -5.43 -18.57
N ALA A 116 10.62 -4.59 -19.29
CA ALA A 116 11.58 -5.03 -20.29
C ALA A 116 12.65 -5.96 -19.69
N ARG A 117 13.22 -5.55 -18.54
CA ARG A 117 14.25 -6.34 -17.87
C ARG A 117 13.70 -7.66 -17.34
N ASN A 118 12.49 -7.70 -16.80
CA ASN A 118 11.94 -8.95 -16.26
C ASN A 118 11.50 -9.93 -17.33
N VAL A 119 10.87 -9.45 -18.41
CA VAL A 119 10.48 -10.35 -19.52
C VAL A 119 11.74 -10.97 -20.14
N ALA A 120 12.85 -10.22 -20.20
CA ALA A 120 14.14 -10.77 -20.60
C ALA A 120 14.64 -11.84 -19.63
N PHE A 121 14.59 -11.60 -18.31
CA PHE A 121 14.98 -12.60 -17.32
C PHE A 121 14.10 -13.86 -17.32
N TRP A 122 12.79 -13.73 -17.52
CA TRP A 122 11.92 -14.90 -17.69
C TRP A 122 12.34 -15.72 -18.91
N SER A 123 12.68 -15.06 -20.02
CA SER A 123 13.19 -15.76 -21.20
C SER A 123 14.53 -16.46 -20.94
N LEU A 124 15.44 -15.85 -20.18
CA LEU A 124 16.74 -16.44 -19.82
C LEU A 124 16.60 -17.61 -18.86
N ALA A 125 15.75 -17.48 -17.84
CA ALA A 125 15.50 -18.54 -16.86
C ALA A 125 14.99 -19.82 -17.53
N ASN A 126 14.09 -19.69 -18.52
CA ASN A 126 13.64 -20.83 -19.31
C ASN A 126 14.82 -21.52 -20.01
N ILE A 127 15.68 -20.74 -20.67
CA ILE A 127 16.84 -21.27 -21.39
C ILE A 127 17.81 -22.02 -20.46
N GLU A 128 18.06 -21.49 -19.25
CA GLU A 128 18.98 -22.11 -18.27
C GLU A 128 18.50 -23.46 -17.73
N HIS A 129 17.18 -23.69 -17.76
CA HIS A 129 16.56 -24.90 -17.26
C HIS A 129 16.12 -25.87 -18.38
N ASP A 130 16.66 -25.70 -19.59
CA ASP A 130 16.29 -26.48 -20.78
C ASP A 130 14.78 -26.40 -21.12
N LEU A 131 14.10 -25.33 -20.69
CA LEU A 131 12.73 -25.03 -21.02
C LEU A 131 12.66 -24.14 -22.28
N PRO A 132 11.58 -24.22 -23.08
CA PRO A 132 11.40 -23.33 -24.21
C PRO A 132 11.30 -21.87 -23.78
N PRO A 133 11.89 -20.91 -24.51
CA PRO A 133 11.73 -19.49 -24.22
C PRO A 133 10.26 -19.05 -24.36
N ILE A 134 9.91 -17.89 -23.82
CA ILE A 134 8.53 -17.38 -23.85
C ILE A 134 7.98 -17.30 -25.28
N ASP A 135 8.82 -16.99 -26.26
CA ASP A 135 8.48 -16.88 -27.67
C ASP A 135 8.63 -18.20 -28.47
N ALA A 136 8.78 -19.35 -27.80
CA ALA A 136 8.84 -20.64 -28.47
C ALA A 136 7.67 -20.85 -29.44
N GLY A 137 7.98 -21.39 -30.63
CA GLY A 137 7.04 -21.55 -31.75
C GLY A 137 6.72 -20.28 -32.54
N MET A 138 7.00 -19.08 -32.03
CA MET A 138 6.79 -17.80 -32.75
C MET A 138 7.99 -17.49 -33.64
N PRO A 139 7.91 -16.70 -34.72
CA PRO A 139 9.11 -16.30 -35.47
C PRO A 139 10.00 -15.38 -34.63
N GLY A 140 11.33 -15.52 -34.76
CA GLY A 140 12.29 -14.60 -34.15
C GLY A 140 12.46 -13.31 -34.96
N GLY A 141 13.15 -12.31 -34.38
CA GLY A 141 13.50 -11.06 -35.04
C GLY A 141 12.51 -9.91 -34.82
N GLU A 142 11.32 -10.19 -34.30
CA GLU A 142 10.31 -9.19 -33.93
C GLU A 142 9.50 -9.68 -32.72
N PHE A 143 9.09 -8.76 -31.85
CA PHE A 143 8.23 -9.10 -30.72
C PHE A 143 6.78 -9.33 -31.20
N TRP A 144 6.32 -10.57 -31.15
CA TRP A 144 4.96 -10.94 -31.56
C TRP A 144 3.86 -10.30 -30.71
N PHE A 145 4.17 -9.96 -29.45
CA PHE A 145 3.22 -9.37 -28.51
C PHE A 145 3.29 -7.84 -28.46
N LEU A 146 4.27 -7.19 -29.11
CA LEU A 146 4.35 -5.73 -29.19
C LEU A 146 3.87 -5.23 -30.55
N PRO A 147 3.29 -4.02 -30.63
CA PRO A 147 3.10 -3.33 -31.90
C PRO A 147 4.45 -3.00 -32.56
N THR A 148 4.52 -3.03 -33.89
CA THR A 148 5.74 -2.67 -34.64
C THR A 148 5.40 -1.72 -35.77
N ALA A 149 6.15 -0.63 -35.87
CA ALA A 149 5.98 0.33 -36.95
C ALA A 149 6.46 -0.26 -38.28
N ASP A 150 5.57 -0.28 -39.28
CA ASP A 150 5.91 -0.67 -40.63
C ASP A 150 6.26 0.57 -41.45
N ALA A 151 7.55 0.87 -41.57
CA ALA A 151 8.05 2.03 -42.31
C ALA A 151 7.73 1.96 -43.82
N GLU A 152 7.54 0.76 -44.38
CA GLU A 152 7.21 0.58 -45.81
C GLU A 152 5.69 0.61 -46.06
N GLY A 153 4.90 0.11 -45.10
CA GLY A 153 3.44 0.03 -45.17
C GLY A 153 2.68 1.25 -44.63
N GLY A 154 3.35 2.16 -43.92
CA GLY A 154 2.77 3.37 -43.34
C GLY A 154 1.76 3.11 -42.20
N LYS A 155 1.77 1.90 -41.61
CA LYS A 155 0.85 1.47 -40.55
C LYS A 155 1.60 0.79 -39.41
N VAL A 156 0.96 0.63 -38.26
CA VAL A 156 1.49 -0.18 -37.16
C VAL A 156 0.92 -1.59 -37.23
N LYS A 157 1.81 -2.60 -37.26
CA LYS A 157 1.42 -4.00 -37.19
C LYS A 157 1.03 -4.33 -35.75
N LEU A 158 -0.23 -4.70 -35.52
CA LEU A 158 -0.75 -4.98 -34.18
C LEU A 158 -0.57 -6.45 -33.75
N PRO A 159 -0.44 -6.74 -32.44
CA PRO A 159 -0.17 -8.08 -31.94
C PRO A 159 -1.18 -9.18 -32.34
N VAL A 160 -2.50 -8.94 -32.31
CA VAL A 160 -3.48 -9.98 -32.64
C VAL A 160 -3.39 -10.40 -34.11
N PRO A 161 -3.36 -9.46 -35.09
CA PRO A 161 -3.03 -9.78 -36.47
C PRO A 161 -1.72 -10.55 -36.63
N LYS A 162 -0.63 -10.16 -35.93
CA LYS A 162 0.66 -10.88 -35.98
C LYS A 162 0.53 -12.35 -35.58
N VAL A 163 -0.21 -12.64 -34.51
CA VAL A 163 -0.45 -14.03 -34.06
C VAL A 163 -1.30 -14.80 -35.07
N LEU A 164 -2.32 -14.18 -35.67
CA LEU A 164 -3.11 -14.85 -36.71
C LEU A 164 -2.29 -15.11 -37.98
N ASP A 165 -1.50 -14.14 -38.44
CA ASP A 165 -0.63 -14.30 -39.60
C ASP A 165 0.47 -15.35 -39.34
N TRP A 166 0.98 -15.44 -38.11
CA TRP A 166 1.85 -16.54 -37.70
C TRP A 166 1.15 -17.89 -37.85
N LEU A 167 -0.05 -18.06 -37.28
CA LEU A 167 -0.78 -19.31 -37.32
C LEU A 167 -1.08 -19.72 -38.77
N LEU A 168 -1.53 -18.77 -39.60
CA LEU A 168 -1.81 -19.02 -41.02
C LEU A 168 -0.58 -19.54 -41.77
N LYS A 169 0.63 -19.04 -41.48
CA LYS A 169 1.89 -19.51 -42.10
C LYS A 169 2.27 -20.93 -41.69
N LEU A 170 1.68 -21.49 -40.64
CA LEU A 170 1.92 -22.88 -40.21
C LEU A 170 0.95 -23.88 -40.85
N LEU A 171 -0.24 -23.42 -41.24
CA LEU A 171 -1.29 -24.28 -41.79
C LEU A 171 -0.92 -24.87 -43.14
N GLU A 172 -1.47 -26.05 -43.43
CA GLU A 172 -1.37 -26.68 -44.75
C GLU A 172 -2.06 -25.82 -45.83
N THR A 173 -3.22 -25.25 -45.50
CA THR A 173 -3.94 -24.29 -46.35
C THR A 173 -3.97 -22.92 -45.65
N PRO A 174 -3.11 -21.96 -46.04
CA PRO A 174 -2.95 -20.69 -45.33
C PRO A 174 -4.07 -19.69 -45.68
N SER A 175 -5.29 -19.94 -45.21
CA SER A 175 -6.43 -19.04 -45.41
C SER A 175 -7.31 -18.90 -44.16
N ILE A 176 -7.95 -17.74 -43.99
CA ILE A 176 -8.89 -17.53 -42.87
C ILE A 176 -10.14 -18.39 -43.03
N ASP A 177 -10.54 -18.69 -44.26
CA ASP A 177 -11.67 -19.57 -44.57
C ASP A 177 -11.40 -21.00 -44.09
N SER A 178 -10.27 -21.59 -44.48
CA SER A 178 -9.86 -22.93 -44.02
C SER A 178 -9.65 -22.99 -42.50
N LEU A 179 -9.04 -21.97 -41.90
CA LEU A 179 -8.90 -21.88 -40.45
C LEU A 179 -10.27 -21.82 -39.76
N GLY A 180 -11.17 -20.96 -40.24
CA GLY A 180 -12.50 -20.76 -39.67
C GLY A 180 -13.36 -22.02 -39.72
N SER A 181 -13.31 -22.79 -40.81
CA SER A 181 -14.01 -24.07 -40.92
C SER A 181 -13.46 -25.15 -39.99
N ALA A 182 -12.18 -25.07 -39.61
CA ALA A 182 -11.52 -26.04 -38.74
C ALA A 182 -11.66 -25.73 -37.24
N VAL A 183 -12.11 -24.52 -36.86
CA VAL A 183 -12.20 -24.05 -35.47
C VAL A 183 -13.67 -23.70 -35.09
N GLY A 184 -13.94 -23.31 -33.84
CA GLY A 184 -15.29 -23.05 -33.31
C GLY A 184 -15.95 -24.26 -32.59
N ARG A 185 -16.68 -24.03 -31.50
CA ARG A 185 -17.37 -25.13 -30.77
C ARG A 185 -18.29 -25.94 -31.67
N GLN A 186 -18.37 -27.25 -31.43
CA GLN A 186 -19.24 -28.18 -32.18
C GLN A 186 -20.68 -27.67 -32.38
N PHE A 187 -21.31 -27.10 -31.33
CA PHE A 187 -22.65 -26.51 -31.43
C PHE A 187 -22.74 -25.33 -32.42
N LEU A 188 -21.70 -24.49 -32.51
CA LEU A 188 -21.63 -23.37 -33.46
C LEU A 188 -21.43 -23.89 -34.88
N ARG A 189 -20.54 -24.88 -35.07
CA ARG A 189 -20.35 -25.57 -36.36
C ARG A 189 -21.66 -26.21 -36.85
N GLU A 190 -22.39 -26.90 -35.96
CA GLU A 190 -23.68 -27.53 -36.28
C GLU A 190 -24.82 -26.54 -36.59
N GLN A 191 -24.78 -25.32 -36.03
CA GLN A 191 -25.73 -24.24 -36.36
C GLN A 191 -25.41 -23.58 -37.72
N ASP A 192 -24.13 -23.34 -37.99
CA ASP A 192 -23.66 -22.76 -39.25
C ASP A 192 -23.94 -23.73 -40.43
N GLU A 193 -23.72 -25.03 -40.24
CA GLU A 193 -24.09 -26.10 -41.19
C GLU A 193 -25.60 -26.15 -41.48
N LYS A 194 -26.45 -25.96 -40.45
CA LYS A 194 -27.92 -25.97 -40.61
C LYS A 194 -28.48 -24.70 -41.25
N SER A 195 -27.76 -23.58 -41.17
CA SER A 195 -28.22 -22.27 -41.67
C SER A 195 -27.68 -21.92 -43.06
N GLY A 196 -26.71 -22.68 -43.57
CA GLY A 196 -26.08 -22.44 -44.88
C GLY A 196 -25.26 -21.15 -44.94
N ARG A 197 -24.89 -20.57 -43.79
CA ARG A 197 -24.02 -19.39 -43.68
C ARG A 197 -22.75 -19.79 -42.94
N ASP A 198 -21.63 -19.76 -43.65
CA ASP A 198 -20.30 -20.07 -43.13
C ASP A 198 -19.65 -18.84 -42.48
N GLU A 199 -20.28 -18.25 -41.45
CA GLU A 199 -20.03 -16.83 -41.15
C GLU A 199 -19.78 -16.41 -39.70
N SER A 200 -19.89 -17.26 -38.65
CA SER A 200 -19.64 -16.77 -37.29
C SER A 200 -18.14 -16.73 -36.92
N ALA A 201 -17.42 -17.85 -37.08
CA ALA A 201 -15.99 -17.95 -36.77
C ALA A 201 -15.12 -17.23 -37.80
N VAL A 202 -15.37 -17.45 -39.11
CA VAL A 202 -14.66 -16.80 -40.21
C VAL A 202 -14.75 -15.28 -40.11
N LYS A 203 -15.94 -14.71 -39.88
CA LYS A 203 -16.12 -13.26 -39.71
C LYS A 203 -15.40 -12.72 -38.48
N THR A 204 -15.41 -13.49 -37.38
CA THR A 204 -14.69 -13.13 -36.15
C THR A 204 -13.18 -13.09 -36.40
N LEU A 205 -12.62 -14.09 -37.08
CA LEU A 205 -11.20 -14.16 -37.43
C LEU A 205 -10.78 -13.08 -38.44
N ARG A 206 -11.62 -12.78 -39.44
CA ARG A 206 -11.38 -11.65 -40.37
C ARG A 206 -11.35 -10.33 -39.61
N TYR A 207 -12.32 -10.09 -38.71
CA TYR A 207 -12.33 -8.91 -37.86
C TYR A 207 -11.06 -8.80 -37.01
N TRP A 208 -10.59 -9.89 -36.40
CA TRP A 208 -9.36 -9.88 -35.60
C TRP A 208 -8.09 -9.63 -36.43
N ARG A 209 -8.07 -10.11 -37.68
CA ARG A 209 -6.97 -9.86 -38.61
C ARG A 209 -6.94 -8.42 -39.12
N GLU A 210 -8.11 -7.77 -39.23
CA GLU A 210 -8.28 -6.35 -39.56
C GLU A 210 -8.25 -5.46 -38.30
N ASP A 211 -7.25 -5.67 -37.43
CA ASP A 211 -6.99 -4.86 -36.22
C ASP A 211 -8.07 -4.93 -35.12
N GLY A 212 -9.09 -5.75 -35.29
CA GLY A 212 -10.16 -5.98 -34.33
C GLY A 212 -9.68 -6.69 -33.07
N LEU A 213 -10.26 -6.31 -31.93
CA LEU A 213 -9.90 -6.89 -30.64
C LEU A 213 -10.88 -8.02 -30.26
N PRO A 214 -10.41 -9.22 -29.85
CA PRO A 214 -11.28 -10.20 -29.24
C PRO A 214 -12.00 -9.61 -28.02
N LYS A 215 -13.30 -9.89 -27.86
CA LYS A 215 -14.12 -9.32 -26.79
C LYS A 215 -13.70 -9.82 -25.42
N SER A 216 -13.40 -11.12 -25.29
CA SER A 216 -13.03 -11.75 -24.03
C SER A 216 -12.15 -12.98 -24.24
N ALA A 217 -11.51 -13.46 -23.16
CA ALA A 217 -10.80 -14.75 -23.14
C ALA A 217 -11.74 -15.93 -23.46
N GLU A 218 -13.00 -15.85 -23.03
CA GLU A 218 -14.04 -16.83 -23.36
C GLU A 218 -14.33 -16.86 -24.88
N GLN A 219 -14.34 -15.71 -25.55
CA GLN A 219 -14.50 -15.68 -27.00
C GLN A 219 -13.33 -16.36 -27.71
N ILE A 220 -12.10 -16.15 -27.23
CA ILE A 220 -10.91 -16.84 -27.76
C ILE A 220 -11.04 -18.35 -27.62
N GLU A 221 -11.54 -18.83 -26.47
CA GLU A 221 -11.77 -20.26 -26.22
C GLU A 221 -12.92 -20.84 -27.05
N GLN A 222 -14.00 -20.08 -27.26
CA GLN A 222 -15.11 -20.48 -28.13
C GLN A 222 -14.68 -20.62 -29.59
N VAL A 223 -13.75 -19.75 -30.05
CA VAL A 223 -13.18 -19.81 -31.40
C VAL A 223 -12.13 -20.91 -31.50
N PHE A 224 -11.27 -21.11 -30.50
CA PHE A 224 -10.22 -22.14 -30.49
C PHE A 224 -10.44 -23.19 -29.37
N PRO A 225 -11.47 -24.04 -29.48
CA PRO A 225 -11.75 -25.07 -28.47
C PRO A 225 -10.75 -26.23 -28.55
N ASP A 226 -10.63 -27.01 -27.47
CA ASP A 226 -9.68 -28.13 -27.38
C ASP A 226 -9.96 -29.28 -28.36
N ASP A 227 -11.19 -29.38 -28.86
CA ASP A 227 -11.62 -30.37 -29.85
C ASP A 227 -11.38 -29.93 -31.31
N ALA A 228 -10.86 -28.72 -31.54
CA ALA A 228 -10.49 -28.28 -32.88
C ALA A 228 -9.24 -29.02 -33.39
N THR A 229 -9.28 -29.44 -34.67
CA THR A 229 -8.17 -30.15 -35.33
C THR A 229 -7.63 -29.30 -36.48
N LEU A 230 -6.34 -28.98 -36.43
CA LEU A 230 -5.65 -28.21 -37.47
C LEU A 230 -4.57 -29.07 -38.14
N SER A 231 -4.46 -28.94 -39.46
CA SER A 231 -3.39 -29.55 -40.26
C SER A 231 -2.27 -28.55 -40.52
N PHE A 232 -1.04 -28.94 -40.21
CA PHE A 232 0.15 -28.09 -40.33
C PHE A 232 1.12 -28.63 -41.38
N ASN A 233 1.67 -27.74 -42.20
CA ASN A 233 2.76 -28.03 -43.15
C ASN A 233 4.01 -27.15 -42.87
N GLY A 234 3.85 -26.06 -42.13
CA GLY A 234 4.92 -25.12 -41.78
C GLY A 234 5.69 -25.44 -40.50
N VAL A 235 5.55 -26.66 -39.96
CA VAL A 235 6.06 -27.11 -38.65
C VAL A 235 7.14 -28.20 -38.77
N PHE A 236 7.97 -28.34 -37.74
CA PHE A 236 9.02 -29.33 -37.60
C PHE A 236 8.84 -30.12 -36.30
N ASP A 237 8.78 -31.44 -36.41
CA ASP A 237 8.71 -32.36 -35.27
C ASP A 237 10.02 -33.15 -35.13
N LEU A 238 10.62 -33.10 -33.95
CA LEU A 238 11.83 -33.84 -33.64
C LEU A 238 11.52 -35.28 -33.18
N PHE A 239 11.97 -36.27 -33.96
CA PHE A 239 11.84 -37.68 -33.63
C PHE A 239 13.12 -38.22 -32.97
N TYR A 240 13.14 -38.28 -31.64
CA TYR A 240 14.30 -38.74 -30.85
C TYR A 240 14.74 -40.18 -31.13
N VAL A 241 13.89 -40.99 -31.77
CA VAL A 241 14.23 -42.36 -32.21
C VAL A 241 15.21 -42.40 -33.39
N LEU A 242 15.38 -41.30 -34.11
CA LEU A 242 16.30 -41.18 -35.25
C LEU A 242 17.72 -40.82 -34.77
N SER A 243 18.74 -41.16 -35.55
CA SER A 243 20.13 -40.78 -35.23
C SER A 243 20.35 -39.26 -35.36
N PRO A 244 21.32 -38.67 -34.64
CA PRO A 244 21.60 -37.23 -34.69
C PRO A 244 21.83 -36.70 -36.12
N ASP A 245 22.55 -37.46 -36.96
CA ASP A 245 22.76 -37.08 -38.37
C ASP A 245 21.45 -37.03 -39.17
N VAL A 246 20.53 -37.96 -38.95
CA VAL A 246 19.23 -37.98 -39.62
C VAL A 246 18.34 -36.85 -39.10
N GLN A 247 18.39 -36.54 -37.80
CA GLN A 247 17.69 -35.39 -37.22
C GLN A 247 18.19 -34.07 -37.83
N PHE A 248 19.52 -33.94 -38.00
CA PHE A 248 20.15 -32.80 -38.64
C PHE A 248 19.75 -32.64 -40.11
N GLU A 249 19.82 -33.70 -40.90
CA GLU A 249 19.40 -33.69 -42.30
C GLU A 249 17.92 -33.32 -42.45
N ASN A 250 17.04 -33.85 -41.59
CA ASN A 250 15.63 -33.50 -41.60
C ASN A 250 15.40 -32.02 -41.26
N ALA A 251 16.12 -31.48 -40.27
CA ALA A 251 16.02 -30.06 -39.89
C ALA A 251 16.52 -29.15 -41.02
N LEU A 252 17.64 -29.50 -41.66
CA LEU A 252 18.20 -28.73 -42.77
C LEU A 252 17.26 -28.75 -43.98
N ASN A 253 16.74 -29.91 -44.37
CA ASN A 253 15.77 -30.04 -45.47
C ASN A 253 14.47 -29.29 -45.16
N PHE A 254 14.01 -29.28 -43.91
CA PHE A 254 12.86 -28.46 -43.51
C PHE A 254 13.12 -26.97 -43.75
N VAL A 255 14.27 -26.46 -43.30
CA VAL A 255 14.65 -25.05 -43.46
C VAL A 255 14.84 -24.66 -44.93
N VAL A 256 15.56 -25.47 -45.70
CA VAL A 256 15.93 -25.16 -47.09
C VAL A 256 14.79 -25.46 -48.06
N ASP A 257 14.21 -26.66 -48.00
CA ASP A 257 13.28 -27.12 -49.04
C ASP A 257 11.83 -26.73 -48.72
N ARG A 258 11.42 -26.75 -47.45
CA ARG A 258 10.03 -26.40 -47.08
C ARG A 258 9.85 -24.93 -46.76
N LYS A 259 10.76 -24.33 -45.99
CA LYS A 259 10.66 -22.91 -45.59
C LYS A 259 11.37 -21.96 -46.57
N GLY A 260 12.32 -22.45 -47.36
CA GLY A 260 13.04 -21.64 -48.35
C GLY A 260 13.90 -20.53 -47.74
N LEU A 261 14.40 -20.73 -46.52
CA LEU A 261 15.13 -19.68 -45.78
C LEU A 261 16.62 -19.70 -46.11
N ASN A 262 17.19 -18.52 -46.37
CA ASN A 262 18.64 -18.35 -46.48
C ASN A 262 19.30 -18.10 -45.10
N VAL A 263 20.64 -18.06 -45.06
CA VAL A 263 21.41 -17.87 -43.82
C VAL A 263 21.00 -16.61 -43.05
N GLU A 264 20.84 -15.49 -43.75
CA GLU A 264 20.48 -14.20 -43.16
C GLU A 264 19.07 -14.25 -42.54
N GLN A 265 18.08 -14.72 -43.30
CA GLN A 265 16.70 -14.87 -42.86
C GLN A 265 16.55 -15.86 -41.70
N LEU A 266 17.37 -16.91 -41.68
CA LEU A 266 17.37 -17.90 -40.60
C LEU A 266 18.06 -17.36 -39.34
N SER A 267 19.19 -16.67 -39.49
CA SER A 267 19.91 -16.03 -38.37
C SER A 267 19.05 -15.01 -37.62
N ALA A 268 18.13 -14.35 -38.32
CA ALA A 268 17.15 -13.45 -37.70
C ALA A 268 16.06 -14.19 -36.91
N GLN A 269 15.82 -15.47 -37.20
CA GLN A 269 14.72 -16.25 -36.61
C GLN A 269 15.16 -17.23 -35.52
N ILE A 270 16.40 -17.71 -35.53
CA ILE A 270 16.92 -18.64 -34.52
C ILE A 270 18.17 -18.06 -33.84
N PRO A 271 18.48 -18.43 -32.58
CA PRO A 271 19.62 -17.89 -31.84
C PRO A 271 20.96 -18.51 -32.31
N MET A 272 21.25 -18.39 -33.61
CA MET A 272 22.52 -18.75 -34.24
C MET A 272 22.98 -17.59 -35.12
N SER A 273 24.22 -17.15 -34.91
CA SER A 273 24.74 -15.99 -35.62
C SER A 273 24.99 -16.28 -37.11
N PRO A 274 24.99 -15.25 -37.98
CA PRO A 274 25.28 -15.40 -39.40
C PRO A 274 26.62 -16.05 -39.72
N GLU A 275 27.59 -16.03 -38.78
CA GLU A 275 28.91 -16.65 -38.95
C GLU A 275 28.89 -18.16 -38.62
N ARG A 276 27.95 -18.61 -37.78
CA ARG A 276 27.85 -20.02 -37.33
C ARG A 276 26.93 -20.87 -38.20
N LEU A 277 26.07 -20.25 -39.01
CA LEU A 277 25.15 -20.95 -39.91
C LEU A 277 25.76 -21.44 -41.23
N PRO A 278 26.73 -20.78 -41.88
CA PRO A 278 27.31 -21.28 -43.12
C PRO A 278 27.89 -22.70 -43.01
N PRO A 279 28.62 -23.07 -41.94
CA PRO A 279 29.06 -24.46 -41.75
C PRO A 279 27.91 -25.48 -41.63
N VAL A 280 26.74 -25.07 -41.13
CA VAL A 280 25.53 -25.90 -41.05
C VAL A 280 24.99 -26.17 -42.46
N PHE A 281 24.86 -25.13 -43.28
CA PHE A 281 24.38 -25.26 -44.67
C PHE A 281 25.36 -26.05 -45.55
N GLU A 282 26.66 -25.90 -45.31
CA GLU A 282 27.74 -26.62 -46.02
C GLU A 282 27.97 -28.04 -45.47
N LYS A 283 27.27 -28.42 -44.39
CA LYS A 283 27.43 -29.71 -43.68
C LYS A 283 28.84 -29.96 -43.12
N THR A 284 29.57 -28.88 -42.83
CA THR A 284 30.92 -28.88 -42.24
C THR A 284 30.93 -28.52 -40.75
N ALA A 285 29.77 -28.21 -40.17
CA ALA A 285 29.58 -27.91 -38.74
C ALA A 285 29.98 -29.08 -37.82
N THR A 286 30.39 -28.75 -36.59
CA THR A 286 30.66 -29.73 -35.53
C THR A 286 29.38 -30.44 -35.07
N ASP A 287 29.50 -31.61 -34.44
CA ASP A 287 28.33 -32.36 -33.96
C ASP A 287 27.53 -31.58 -32.91
N ASP A 288 28.20 -30.81 -32.07
CA ASP A 288 27.56 -29.91 -31.09
C ASP A 288 26.76 -28.79 -31.78
N GLU A 289 27.29 -28.24 -32.88
CA GLU A 289 26.62 -27.21 -33.69
C GLU A 289 25.43 -27.75 -34.46
N LYS A 290 25.55 -28.97 -35.01
CA LYS A 290 24.41 -29.68 -35.63
C LYS A 290 23.31 -29.93 -34.60
N ALA A 291 23.67 -30.40 -33.40
CA ALA A 291 22.71 -30.63 -32.33
C ALA A 291 22.04 -29.32 -31.86
N ALA A 292 22.81 -28.24 -31.72
CA ALA A 292 22.26 -26.92 -31.41
C ALA A 292 21.30 -26.42 -32.50
N PHE A 293 21.68 -26.55 -33.77
CA PHE A 293 20.83 -26.19 -34.91
C PHE A 293 19.48 -26.94 -34.88
N VAL A 294 19.51 -28.27 -34.71
CA VAL A 294 18.31 -29.10 -34.61
C VAL A 294 17.41 -28.64 -33.46
N ARG A 295 17.99 -28.40 -32.26
CA ARG A 295 17.23 -27.90 -31.11
C ARG A 295 16.57 -26.56 -31.43
N HIS A 296 17.30 -25.61 -32.02
CA HIS A 296 16.77 -24.29 -32.33
C HIS A 296 15.66 -24.33 -33.39
N VAL A 297 15.81 -25.16 -34.44
CA VAL A 297 14.77 -25.38 -35.46
C VAL A 297 13.52 -26.00 -34.82
N ASN A 298 13.69 -27.02 -33.96
CA ASN A 298 12.58 -27.65 -33.26
C ASN A 298 11.84 -26.70 -32.33
N THR A 299 12.56 -25.93 -31.51
CA THR A 299 11.95 -24.93 -30.62
C THR A 299 11.19 -23.87 -31.42
N ARG A 300 11.74 -23.41 -32.55
CA ARG A 300 11.19 -22.30 -33.34
C ARG A 300 10.01 -22.69 -34.21
N TYR A 301 9.99 -23.91 -34.73
CA TYR A 301 8.96 -24.37 -35.69
C TYR A 301 8.13 -25.54 -35.17
N SER A 302 8.10 -25.76 -33.85
CA SER A 302 7.28 -26.81 -33.23
C SER A 302 5.79 -26.67 -33.54
N THR A 303 5.08 -27.80 -33.58
CA THR A 303 3.64 -27.85 -33.75
C THR A 303 2.93 -27.21 -32.54
N PRO A 304 2.16 -26.11 -32.71
CA PRO A 304 1.50 -25.45 -31.59
C PRO A 304 0.27 -26.22 -31.14
N SER A 305 0.07 -26.33 -29.83
CA SER A 305 -1.18 -26.83 -29.25
C SER A 305 -2.29 -25.78 -29.29
N MET A 306 -3.56 -26.18 -29.13
CA MET A 306 -4.66 -25.23 -28.97
C MET A 306 -4.47 -24.30 -27.76
N ALA A 307 -3.94 -24.84 -26.65
CA ALA A 307 -3.58 -24.03 -25.48
C ALA A 307 -2.57 -22.94 -25.84
N THR A 308 -1.49 -23.30 -26.54
CA THR A 308 -0.48 -22.35 -27.05
C THR A 308 -1.12 -21.27 -27.91
N ILE A 309 -1.97 -21.63 -28.89
CA ILE A 309 -2.66 -20.65 -29.76
C ILE A 309 -3.50 -19.68 -28.93
N ARG A 310 -4.31 -20.18 -27.98
CA ARG A 310 -5.14 -19.35 -27.12
C ARG A 310 -4.29 -18.44 -26.23
N GLN A 311 -3.21 -18.95 -25.65
CA GLN A 311 -2.31 -18.19 -24.80
C GLN A 311 -1.66 -17.03 -25.57
N ARG A 312 -1.14 -17.27 -26.78
CA ARG A 312 -0.60 -16.19 -27.64
C ARG A 312 -1.67 -15.14 -27.96
N LEU A 313 -2.89 -15.55 -28.31
CA LEU A 313 -3.98 -14.62 -28.59
C LEU A 313 -4.41 -13.81 -27.35
N ARG A 314 -4.38 -14.40 -26.15
CA ARG A 314 -4.70 -13.71 -24.89
C ARG A 314 -3.66 -12.63 -24.56
N VAL A 315 -2.38 -12.95 -24.69
CA VAL A 315 -1.27 -11.98 -24.49
C VAL A 315 -1.31 -10.89 -25.56
N ALA A 316 -1.45 -11.26 -26.83
CA ALA A 316 -1.54 -10.31 -27.94
C ALA A 316 -2.72 -9.36 -27.76
N ARG A 317 -3.88 -9.88 -27.34
CA ARG A 317 -5.05 -9.07 -27.02
C ARG A 317 -4.76 -8.08 -25.89
N LEU A 318 -4.15 -8.53 -24.79
CA LEU A 318 -3.80 -7.67 -23.65
C LEU A 318 -2.92 -6.51 -24.11
N MET A 319 -1.85 -6.81 -24.85
CA MET A 319 -0.89 -5.80 -25.31
C MET A 319 -1.49 -4.86 -26.37
N GLN A 320 -2.28 -5.38 -27.31
CA GLN A 320 -2.96 -4.56 -28.32
C GLN A 320 -3.97 -3.61 -27.69
N ALA A 321 -4.78 -4.09 -26.73
CA ALA A 321 -5.73 -3.26 -26.02
C ALA A 321 -5.03 -2.14 -25.24
N GLY A 322 -3.97 -2.49 -24.49
CA GLY A 322 -3.16 -1.52 -23.76
C GLY A 322 -2.53 -0.46 -24.67
N TYR A 323 -1.98 -0.89 -25.82
CA TYR A 323 -1.44 0.03 -26.83
C TYR A 323 -2.50 0.99 -27.36
N GLN A 324 -3.65 0.48 -27.83
CA GLN A 324 -4.72 1.31 -28.40
C GLN A 324 -5.25 2.34 -27.39
N GLU A 325 -5.35 1.97 -26.12
CA GLU A 325 -5.78 2.89 -25.06
C GLU A 325 -4.72 3.92 -24.69
N LEU A 326 -3.45 3.50 -24.64
CA LEU A 326 -2.34 4.44 -24.42
C LEU A 326 -2.22 5.43 -25.57
N VAL A 327 -2.36 4.99 -26.83
CA VAL A 327 -2.37 5.89 -27.99
C VAL A 327 -3.53 6.88 -27.88
N LYS A 328 -4.74 6.39 -27.62
CA LYS A 328 -5.93 7.24 -27.46
C LYS A 328 -5.77 8.25 -26.33
N PHE A 329 -5.13 7.87 -25.22
CA PHE A 329 -4.98 8.72 -24.06
C PHE A 329 -3.81 9.70 -24.17
N LEU A 330 -2.64 9.25 -24.66
CA LEU A 330 -1.41 10.05 -24.73
C LEU A 330 -1.32 10.87 -26.03
N CYS A 331 -1.89 10.37 -27.11
CA CYS A 331 -1.83 10.96 -28.45
C CYS A 331 -3.25 11.13 -29.03
N PRO A 332 -4.17 11.87 -28.36
CA PRO A 332 -5.58 11.94 -28.75
C PRO A 332 -5.81 12.56 -30.14
N ASP A 333 -4.86 13.39 -30.60
CA ASP A 333 -4.92 14.09 -31.89
C ASP A 333 -4.18 13.35 -33.02
N LEU A 334 -3.73 12.11 -32.77
CA LEU A 334 -3.00 11.29 -33.75
C LEU A 334 -3.87 10.99 -34.97
N LYS A 335 -3.34 11.26 -36.16
CA LYS A 335 -4.00 10.97 -37.43
C LYS A 335 -3.63 9.57 -37.92
N PRO A 336 -4.52 8.86 -38.64
CA PRO A 336 -4.23 7.53 -39.17
C PRO A 336 -3.00 7.47 -40.09
N GLU A 337 -2.74 8.51 -40.88
CA GLU A 337 -1.57 8.58 -41.76
C GLU A 337 -0.23 8.69 -41.01
N ASP A 338 -0.25 9.18 -39.77
CA ASP A 338 0.94 9.41 -38.94
C ASP A 338 1.14 8.31 -37.88
N GLU A 339 0.32 7.25 -37.89
CA GLU A 339 0.31 6.22 -36.85
C GLU A 339 1.67 5.52 -36.67
N HIS A 340 2.42 5.39 -37.76
CA HIS A 340 3.74 4.76 -37.79
C HIS A 340 4.88 5.69 -37.38
N ASP A 341 4.66 7.01 -37.27
CA ASP A 341 5.70 7.98 -36.91
C ASP A 341 5.86 8.06 -35.38
N PRO A 342 7.01 7.65 -34.80
CA PRO A 342 7.23 7.71 -33.36
C PRO A 342 7.21 9.13 -32.76
N LYS A 343 7.33 10.19 -33.58
CA LYS A 343 7.18 11.58 -33.11
C LYS A 343 5.74 11.95 -32.80
N GLN A 344 4.79 11.43 -33.59
CA GLN A 344 3.35 11.65 -33.38
C GLN A 344 2.76 10.58 -32.48
N ASN A 345 3.17 9.32 -32.66
CA ASN A 345 2.76 8.19 -31.85
C ASN A 345 3.81 7.89 -30.77
N LYS A 346 3.73 8.64 -29.66
CA LYS A 346 4.68 8.54 -28.54
C LYS A 346 4.80 7.13 -27.96
N VAL A 347 3.77 6.29 -28.06
CA VAL A 347 3.81 4.91 -27.53
C VAL A 347 4.87 4.06 -28.26
N LEU A 348 5.18 4.36 -29.52
CA LEU A 348 6.27 3.69 -30.24
C LEU A 348 7.65 3.95 -29.63
N GLN A 349 7.87 5.11 -28.99
CA GLN A 349 9.13 5.38 -28.27
C GLN A 349 9.24 4.54 -27.00
N LEU A 350 8.13 4.30 -26.30
CA LEU A 350 8.10 3.39 -25.15
C LEU A 350 8.42 1.95 -25.58
N ILE A 351 7.90 1.53 -26.74
CA ILE A 351 8.21 0.22 -27.32
C ILE A 351 9.70 0.15 -27.68
N ALA A 352 10.26 1.15 -28.36
CA ALA A 352 11.68 1.18 -28.68
C ALA A 352 12.58 1.14 -27.42
N LEU A 353 12.18 1.83 -26.35
CA LEU A 353 12.87 1.75 -25.06
C LEU A 353 12.80 0.33 -24.46
N PHE A 354 11.63 -0.31 -24.51
CA PHE A 354 11.44 -1.70 -24.07
C PHE A 354 12.39 -2.63 -24.84
N GLU A 355 12.39 -2.55 -26.17
CA GLU A 355 13.19 -3.42 -27.04
C GLU A 355 14.69 -3.25 -26.77
N SER A 356 15.14 -2.00 -26.61
CA SER A 356 16.54 -1.69 -26.29
C SER A 356 16.98 -2.32 -24.96
N ILE A 357 16.16 -2.15 -23.91
CA ILE A 357 16.45 -2.70 -22.58
C ILE A 357 16.43 -4.22 -22.61
N TYR A 358 15.37 -4.83 -23.16
CA TYR A 358 15.24 -6.28 -23.27
C TYR A 358 16.46 -6.89 -23.99
N ASN A 359 16.78 -6.38 -25.18
CA ASN A 359 17.86 -6.94 -25.99
C ASN A 359 19.23 -6.80 -25.33
N LYS A 360 19.50 -5.67 -24.66
CA LYS A 360 20.73 -5.48 -23.89
C LYS A 360 20.78 -6.39 -22.66
N THR A 361 19.66 -6.68 -22.01
CA THR A 361 19.61 -7.67 -20.93
C THR A 361 19.92 -9.08 -21.43
N ILE A 362 19.38 -9.51 -22.57
CA ILE A 362 19.72 -10.80 -23.19
C ILE A 362 21.22 -10.86 -23.55
N GLN A 363 21.77 -9.79 -24.13
CA GLN A 363 23.19 -9.73 -24.49
C GLN A 363 24.11 -9.77 -23.26
N ALA A 364 23.74 -9.10 -22.17
CA ALA A 364 24.51 -9.02 -20.94
C ALA A 364 24.81 -10.39 -20.34
N ARG A 365 23.91 -11.37 -20.54
CA ARG A 365 24.09 -12.76 -20.05
C ARG A 365 25.40 -13.40 -20.50
N HIS A 366 25.91 -13.01 -21.67
CA HIS A 366 27.12 -13.55 -22.28
C HIS A 366 28.38 -12.73 -21.95
N GLN A 367 28.30 -11.77 -21.02
CA GLN A 367 29.33 -10.73 -20.80
C GLN A 367 29.93 -10.78 -19.38
N GLY A 368 30.28 -11.99 -18.93
CA GLY A 368 30.86 -12.24 -17.61
C GLY A 368 30.33 -13.52 -16.98
N ASP A 369 31.02 -13.99 -15.94
CA ASP A 369 30.71 -15.24 -15.24
C ASP A 369 29.78 -15.00 -14.03
N THR A 370 29.66 -13.74 -13.58
CA THR A 370 28.85 -13.36 -12.41
C THR A 370 27.72 -12.39 -12.78
N GLU A 371 26.62 -12.40 -12.03
CA GLU A 371 25.52 -11.44 -12.19
C GLU A 371 26.00 -9.99 -12.12
N ALA A 372 26.95 -9.70 -11.21
CA ALA A 372 27.52 -8.37 -11.05
C ALA A 372 28.30 -7.89 -12.30
N GLU A 373 29.04 -8.79 -12.96
CA GLU A 373 29.74 -8.45 -14.22
C GLU A 373 28.77 -8.21 -15.37
N GLN A 374 27.73 -9.05 -15.47
CA GLN A 374 26.68 -8.94 -16.48
C GLN A 374 25.91 -7.62 -16.31
N ASP A 375 25.52 -7.29 -15.08
CA ASP A 375 24.85 -6.04 -14.75
C ASP A 375 25.74 -4.83 -15.02
N ALA A 376 27.03 -4.89 -14.66
CA ALA A 376 27.99 -3.83 -14.95
C ALA A 376 28.19 -3.63 -16.47
N TRP A 377 28.15 -4.69 -17.27
CA TRP A 377 28.18 -4.59 -18.72
C TRP A 377 26.89 -3.94 -19.25
N PHE A 378 25.73 -4.37 -18.75
CA PHE A 378 24.41 -3.82 -19.11
C PHE A 378 24.36 -2.31 -18.88
N GLU A 379 24.76 -1.85 -17.68
CA GLU A 379 24.72 -0.43 -17.34
C GLU A 379 25.64 0.42 -18.24
N LYS A 380 26.80 -0.12 -18.66
CA LYS A 380 27.72 0.55 -19.60
C LYS A 380 27.16 0.69 -21.02
N GLN A 381 26.10 -0.02 -21.36
CA GLN A 381 25.49 0.04 -22.71
C GLN A 381 24.58 1.26 -22.92
N PHE A 382 24.35 2.04 -21.87
CA PHE A 382 23.50 3.24 -21.90
C PHE A 382 24.32 4.48 -21.58
N ALA A 383 23.76 5.65 -21.92
CA ALA A 383 24.47 6.89 -21.66
C ALA A 383 24.57 7.15 -20.15
N PRO A 384 25.67 7.76 -19.66
CA PRO A 384 25.86 7.98 -18.22
C PRO A 384 24.77 8.80 -17.52
N TRP A 385 23.96 9.57 -18.25
CA TRP A 385 22.83 10.32 -17.70
C TRP A 385 21.54 9.50 -17.59
N ASP A 386 21.40 8.40 -18.34
CA ASP A 386 20.22 7.53 -18.25
C ASP A 386 20.14 6.82 -16.90
N SER A 387 21.28 6.61 -16.24
CA SER A 387 21.36 6.10 -14.88
C SER A 387 20.82 7.08 -13.82
N TYR A 388 20.73 8.37 -14.15
CA TYR A 388 20.14 9.39 -13.29
C TYR A 388 18.67 9.70 -13.63
N ASP A 389 18.07 8.97 -14.57
CA ASP A 389 16.75 9.29 -15.12
C ASP A 389 15.96 8.04 -15.55
N LEU A 390 15.92 7.70 -16.86
CA LEU A 390 15.05 6.62 -17.38
C LEU A 390 15.33 5.23 -16.79
N LEU A 391 16.59 4.90 -16.54
CA LEU A 391 16.98 3.54 -16.13
C LEU A 391 17.13 3.39 -14.63
N LEU A 392 16.96 4.48 -13.88
CA LEU A 392 17.20 4.52 -12.45
C LEU A 392 16.58 3.33 -11.69
N PRO A 393 15.30 2.91 -11.89
CA PRO A 393 14.71 1.80 -11.14
C PRO A 393 15.28 0.40 -11.44
N ILE A 394 16.05 0.24 -12.51
CA ILE A 394 16.59 -1.05 -12.94
C ILE A 394 18.11 -1.19 -12.77
N LEU A 395 18.81 -0.17 -12.28
CA LEU A 395 20.24 -0.25 -11.98
C LEU A 395 20.47 -1.09 -10.74
N SER A 396 21.40 -2.04 -10.77
CA SER A 396 21.78 -2.83 -9.60
C SER A 396 22.96 -2.21 -8.84
N SER A 397 23.67 -1.25 -9.45
CA SER A 397 24.77 -0.51 -8.82
C SER A 397 24.35 0.44 -7.69
N ILE A 398 23.05 0.71 -7.53
CA ILE A 398 22.48 1.57 -6.48
C ILE A 398 21.65 0.71 -5.52
N ASP A 399 21.81 0.92 -4.21
CA ASP A 399 20.98 0.29 -3.20
C ASP A 399 19.48 0.53 -3.47
N TRP A 400 18.64 -0.43 -3.08
CA TRP A 400 17.22 -0.36 -3.33
C TRP A 400 16.55 0.86 -2.70
N GLU A 401 16.85 1.20 -1.46
CA GLU A 401 16.20 2.32 -0.80
C GLU A 401 16.64 3.64 -1.44
N ASP A 402 17.95 3.85 -1.60
CA ASP A 402 18.53 5.04 -2.22
C ASP A 402 17.97 5.29 -3.63
N ARG A 403 17.87 4.23 -4.43
CA ARG A 403 17.33 4.30 -5.80
C ARG A 403 15.90 4.80 -5.83
N VAL A 404 15.05 4.30 -4.93
CA VAL A 404 13.63 4.65 -4.87
C VAL A 404 13.42 6.08 -4.35
N HIS A 405 14.22 6.48 -3.36
CA HIS A 405 14.23 7.85 -2.85
C HIS A 405 14.64 8.85 -3.94
N LEU A 406 15.75 8.56 -4.64
CA LEU A 406 16.23 9.40 -5.73
C LEU A 406 15.20 9.48 -6.86
N LEU A 407 14.59 8.37 -7.24
CA LEU A 407 13.54 8.34 -8.27
C LEU A 407 12.34 9.22 -7.89
N ALA A 408 11.88 9.15 -6.64
CA ALA A 408 10.76 9.96 -6.16
C ALA A 408 11.08 11.46 -6.18
N GLU A 409 12.29 11.84 -5.80
CA GLU A 409 12.77 13.22 -5.82
C GLU A 409 12.86 13.75 -7.26
N ARG A 410 13.45 12.97 -8.17
CA ARG A 410 13.62 13.34 -9.58
C ARG A 410 12.28 13.47 -10.29
N LEU A 411 11.36 12.53 -10.09
CA LEU A 411 9.99 12.63 -10.60
C LEU A 411 9.26 13.85 -10.04
N THR A 412 9.47 14.18 -8.76
CA THR A 412 8.89 15.39 -8.16
C THR A 412 9.40 16.66 -8.85
N ARG A 413 10.72 16.86 -8.92
CA ARG A 413 11.31 18.04 -9.60
C ARG A 413 10.81 18.14 -11.04
N ARG A 414 10.75 17.00 -11.72
CA ARG A 414 10.23 16.91 -13.08
C ARG A 414 8.78 17.35 -13.16
N PHE A 415 7.88 16.79 -12.37
CA PHE A 415 6.47 17.15 -12.40
C PHE A 415 6.21 18.62 -12.01
N LEU A 416 6.98 19.15 -11.05
CA LEU A 416 6.88 20.55 -10.67
C LEU A 416 7.35 21.51 -11.78
N SER A 417 8.25 21.06 -12.67
CA SER A 417 8.72 21.83 -13.82
C SER A 417 7.79 21.80 -15.04
N LEU A 418 6.81 20.88 -15.07
CA LEU A 418 5.92 20.70 -16.22
C LEU A 418 4.71 21.63 -16.14
N THR A 419 4.35 22.18 -17.30
CA THR A 419 3.07 22.87 -17.49
C THR A 419 2.16 22.05 -18.41
N PRO A 420 0.83 22.06 -18.22
CA PRO A 420 -0.10 21.29 -19.04
C PRO A 420 0.01 21.58 -20.55
N GLU A 421 0.44 22.77 -20.93
CA GLU A 421 0.52 23.24 -22.32
C GLU A 421 1.73 22.67 -23.08
N ARG A 422 2.78 22.21 -22.37
CA ARG A 422 4.06 21.77 -22.96
C ARG A 422 3.98 20.43 -23.72
N GLY A 423 2.84 19.74 -23.69
CA GLY A 423 2.67 18.44 -24.34
C GLY A 423 3.54 17.34 -23.72
N LEU A 424 3.71 16.22 -24.45
CA LEU A 424 4.59 15.11 -24.07
C LEU A 424 5.94 15.25 -24.76
N GLU A 425 7.02 15.23 -23.97
CA GLU A 425 8.39 15.28 -24.48
C GLU A 425 8.82 13.93 -25.07
N ASP A 426 9.64 13.99 -26.11
CA ASP A 426 10.31 12.81 -26.67
C ASP A 426 11.31 12.23 -25.67
N ILE A 427 11.35 10.91 -25.56
CA ILE A 427 12.30 10.19 -24.70
C ILE A 427 13.47 9.63 -25.50
N LEU A 428 13.28 9.39 -26.79
CA LEU A 428 14.29 8.86 -27.71
C LEU A 428 14.34 9.68 -29.01
N PRO A 429 15.53 9.96 -29.55
CA PRO A 429 15.69 10.57 -30.86
C PRO A 429 15.26 9.58 -31.95
N VAL A 430 14.45 10.04 -32.91
CA VAL A 430 13.98 9.19 -34.02
C VAL A 430 15.01 9.12 -35.15
N ASN A 431 15.76 10.20 -35.36
CA ASN A 431 16.88 10.26 -36.29
C ASN A 431 18.03 11.12 -35.71
N GLU A 432 19.18 11.12 -36.39
CA GLU A 432 20.36 11.88 -35.94
C GLU A 432 20.10 13.38 -35.79
N GLY A 433 19.21 13.96 -36.60
CA GLY A 433 18.86 15.37 -36.53
C GLY A 433 18.09 15.76 -35.26
N ASP A 434 17.50 14.80 -34.57
CA ASP A 434 16.72 15.03 -33.34
C ASP A 434 17.55 14.94 -32.06
N LEU A 435 18.81 14.46 -32.14
CA LEU A 435 19.66 14.17 -30.98
C LEU A 435 19.77 15.37 -30.03
N GLU A 436 20.12 16.55 -30.55
CA GLU A 436 20.30 17.76 -29.75
C GLU A 436 18.97 18.25 -29.14
N ALA A 437 17.89 18.18 -29.92
CA ALA A 437 16.56 18.62 -29.48
C ALA A 437 15.97 17.72 -28.37
N VAL A 438 16.25 16.43 -28.40
CA VAL A 438 15.75 15.45 -27.41
C VAL A 438 16.67 15.37 -26.19
N TRP A 439 17.98 15.22 -26.39
CA TRP A 439 18.92 14.99 -25.29
C TRP A 439 19.46 16.27 -24.65
N GLY A 440 19.62 17.37 -25.41
CA GLY A 440 20.18 18.62 -24.90
C GLY A 440 19.45 19.14 -23.65
N PRO A 441 18.13 19.40 -23.72
CA PRO A 441 17.36 19.87 -22.56
C PRO A 441 17.37 18.90 -21.38
N ARG A 442 17.43 17.59 -21.65
CA ARG A 442 17.46 16.54 -20.65
C ARG A 442 18.79 16.50 -19.90
N ILE A 443 19.91 16.58 -20.62
CA ILE A 443 21.27 16.60 -20.07
C ILE A 443 21.46 17.88 -19.24
N GLU A 444 21.09 19.04 -19.78
CA GLU A 444 21.20 20.32 -19.09
C GLU A 444 20.42 20.29 -17.76
N ARG A 445 19.20 19.75 -17.77
CA ARG A 445 18.39 19.57 -16.55
C ARG A 445 19.13 18.70 -15.53
N ILE A 446 19.60 17.51 -15.92
CA ILE A 446 20.27 16.58 -14.99
C ILE A 446 21.54 17.21 -14.40
N GLN A 447 22.32 17.92 -15.22
CA GLN A 447 23.50 18.65 -14.74
C GLN A 447 23.14 19.73 -13.73
N ASN A 448 22.11 20.55 -14.03
CA ASN A 448 21.63 21.59 -13.14
C ASN A 448 21.15 21.01 -11.79
N GLU A 449 20.40 19.90 -11.81
CA GLU A 449 19.92 19.25 -10.59
C GLU A 449 21.08 18.74 -9.72
N LEU A 450 22.08 18.08 -10.31
CA LEU A 450 23.28 17.61 -9.61
C LEU A 450 24.12 18.74 -9.03
N ASP A 451 24.21 19.87 -9.73
CA ASP A 451 24.96 21.04 -9.24
C ASP A 451 24.18 21.81 -8.16
N GLU A 452 22.85 21.80 -8.18
CA GLU A 452 22.02 22.27 -7.07
C GLU A 452 22.23 21.45 -5.81
N ASP A 453 22.22 20.12 -5.90
CA ASP A 453 22.39 19.24 -4.74
C ASP A 453 23.75 19.49 -4.04
N LYS A 454 24.84 19.60 -4.82
CA LYS A 454 26.18 19.97 -4.30
C LYS A 454 26.19 21.35 -3.64
N ARG A 455 25.48 22.33 -4.23
CA ARG A 455 25.43 23.69 -3.70
C ARG A 455 24.74 23.76 -2.34
N VAL A 456 23.74 22.91 -2.07
CA VAL A 456 23.10 22.83 -0.75
C VAL A 456 24.11 22.43 0.32
N GLU A 457 24.91 21.39 0.07
CA GLU A 457 25.97 20.95 1.00
C GLU A 457 27.01 22.04 1.23
N MET A 458 27.46 22.70 0.14
CA MET A 458 28.40 23.81 0.24
C MET A 458 27.83 24.99 1.02
N LEU A 459 26.54 25.30 0.86
CA LEU A 459 25.88 26.39 1.58
C LEU A 459 25.78 26.08 3.08
N LEU A 460 25.46 24.83 3.47
CA LEU A 460 25.50 24.36 4.86
C LEU A 460 26.87 24.54 5.51
N GLN A 461 27.94 24.28 4.77
CA GLN A 461 29.31 24.51 5.25
C GLN A 461 29.65 26.01 5.36
N ARG A 462 29.32 26.80 4.34
CA ARG A 462 29.63 28.25 4.28
C ARG A 462 28.93 29.03 5.39
N VAL A 463 27.68 28.70 5.72
CA VAL A 463 26.93 29.36 6.78
C VAL A 463 27.52 29.08 8.17
N LYS A 464 28.21 27.93 8.35
CA LYS A 464 28.95 27.62 9.59
C LYS A 464 30.31 28.32 9.65
N ALA A 465 30.98 28.46 8.51
CA ALA A 465 32.34 28.98 8.43
C ALA A 465 32.43 30.51 8.27
N ALA A 466 31.38 31.16 7.75
CA ALA A 466 31.37 32.58 7.42
C ALA A 466 30.06 33.26 7.85
N SER A 467 29.89 34.54 7.50
CA SER A 467 28.65 35.27 7.76
C SER A 467 27.45 34.58 7.10
N PRO A 468 26.46 34.09 7.88
CA PRO A 468 25.26 33.44 7.33
C PRO A 468 24.53 34.32 6.32
N TYR A 469 24.40 35.61 6.62
CA TYR A 469 23.75 36.58 5.75
C TYR A 469 24.41 36.66 4.37
N ARG A 470 25.75 36.83 4.33
CA ARG A 470 26.48 36.94 3.06
C ARG A 470 26.47 35.63 2.28
N ALA A 471 26.51 34.49 2.97
CA ALA A 471 26.43 33.19 2.31
C ALA A 471 25.07 32.98 1.63
N LEU A 472 23.98 33.30 2.33
CA LEU A 472 22.62 33.20 1.79
C LEU A 472 22.36 34.21 0.66
N GLN A 473 22.83 35.45 0.80
CA GLN A 473 22.67 36.48 -0.23
C GLN A 473 23.43 36.17 -1.53
N ALA A 474 24.49 35.35 -1.46
CA ALA A 474 25.22 34.91 -2.64
C ALA A 474 24.55 33.73 -3.38
N GLU A 475 23.49 33.15 -2.83
CA GLU A 475 22.72 32.09 -3.50
C GLU A 475 21.48 32.68 -4.16
N GLU A 476 21.24 32.24 -5.39
CA GLU A 476 20.16 32.73 -6.26
C GLU A 476 19.17 31.61 -6.63
N SER A 477 19.57 30.34 -6.52
CA SER A 477 18.67 29.22 -6.81
C SER A 477 17.61 29.08 -5.71
N PHE A 478 16.35 29.15 -6.15
CA PHE A 478 15.19 28.82 -5.33
C PHE A 478 15.30 27.40 -4.74
N TRP A 479 15.68 26.41 -5.54
CA TRP A 479 15.73 25.01 -5.12
C TRP A 479 16.78 24.79 -4.03
N VAL A 480 17.97 25.38 -4.19
CA VAL A 480 19.05 25.32 -3.19
C VAL A 480 18.57 25.95 -1.88
N LEU A 481 17.97 27.14 -1.93
CA LEU A 481 17.49 27.84 -0.73
C LEU A 481 16.31 27.12 -0.06
N SER A 482 15.42 26.51 -0.84
CA SER A 482 14.27 25.75 -0.35
C SER A 482 14.69 24.47 0.38
N GLN A 483 15.61 23.69 -0.20
CA GLN A 483 16.18 22.50 0.45
C GLN A 483 17.01 22.89 1.68
N PHE A 484 17.83 23.95 1.56
CA PHE A 484 18.59 24.48 2.68
C PHE A 484 17.68 24.86 3.86
N ALA A 485 16.60 25.61 3.63
CA ALA A 485 15.68 26.06 4.68
C ALA A 485 14.97 24.91 5.43
N GLN A 486 14.86 23.73 4.81
CA GLN A 486 14.25 22.53 5.39
C GLN A 486 15.24 21.66 6.17
N SER A 487 16.54 21.97 6.12
CA SER A 487 17.56 21.20 6.81
C SER A 487 17.38 21.22 8.34
N GLU A 488 17.32 20.04 8.95
CA GLU A 488 17.11 19.87 10.39
C GLU A 488 18.24 20.46 11.25
N SER A 489 19.46 20.50 10.71
CA SER A 489 20.64 20.99 11.42
C SER A 489 20.71 22.52 11.61
N LEU A 490 19.76 23.27 11.05
CA LEU A 490 19.77 24.74 11.11
C LEU A 490 19.23 25.27 12.44
N SER A 491 19.91 26.30 12.96
CA SER A 491 19.36 27.11 14.06
C SER A 491 18.20 27.97 13.57
N GLU A 492 17.34 28.37 14.51
CA GLU A 492 16.12 29.11 14.19
C GLU A 492 16.39 30.44 13.47
N ASN A 493 17.41 31.17 13.92
CA ASN A 493 17.80 32.43 13.31
C ASN A 493 18.26 32.25 11.86
N ILE A 494 19.05 31.20 11.59
CA ILE A 494 19.53 30.91 10.23
C ILE A 494 18.37 30.50 9.34
N ARG A 495 17.46 29.66 9.84
CA ARG A 495 16.26 29.25 9.12
C ARG A 495 15.39 30.46 8.74
N GLN A 496 15.21 31.41 9.66
CA GLN A 496 14.46 32.63 9.36
C GLN A 496 15.15 33.51 8.31
N MET A 497 16.49 33.61 8.34
CA MET A 497 17.24 34.31 7.30
C MET A 497 17.13 33.63 5.94
N ALA A 498 17.17 32.29 5.91
CA ALA A 498 16.98 31.51 4.70
C ALA A 498 15.57 31.70 4.11
N LEU A 499 14.53 31.67 4.95
CA LEU A 499 13.15 31.92 4.52
C LEU A 499 12.95 33.34 3.97
N ASN A 500 13.62 34.34 4.55
CA ASN A 500 13.58 35.71 4.02
C ASN A 500 14.25 35.78 2.65
N ARG A 501 15.43 35.16 2.49
CA ARG A 501 16.10 35.10 1.19
C ARG A 501 15.30 34.31 0.16
N LEU A 502 14.68 33.19 0.57
CA LEU A 502 13.80 32.39 -0.27
C LEU A 502 12.63 33.22 -0.80
N ALA A 503 12.05 34.08 0.05
CA ALA A 503 10.98 35.00 -0.35
C ALA A 503 11.41 35.98 -1.46
N GLU A 504 12.64 36.48 -1.40
CA GLU A 504 13.19 37.42 -2.38
C GLU A 504 13.38 36.78 -3.76
N VAL A 505 13.76 35.49 -3.80
CA VAL A 505 14.02 34.76 -5.05
C VAL A 505 12.81 34.02 -5.60
N SER A 506 11.68 33.99 -4.86
CA SER A 506 10.47 33.30 -5.28
C SER A 506 9.70 34.11 -6.32
N ILE A 507 9.78 33.71 -7.59
CA ILE A 507 9.22 34.45 -8.72
C ILE A 507 7.99 33.74 -9.28
N THR A 508 8.08 32.44 -9.57
CA THR A 508 7.00 31.69 -10.20
C THR A 508 5.88 31.32 -9.22
N PRO A 509 4.63 31.04 -9.69
CA PRO A 509 3.54 30.59 -8.82
C PRO A 509 3.93 29.36 -7.97
N LEU A 510 4.65 28.41 -8.55
CA LEU A 510 5.19 27.24 -7.85
C LEU A 510 6.07 27.66 -6.66
N GLU A 511 7.05 28.54 -6.92
CA GLU A 511 8.03 29.01 -5.93
C GLU A 511 7.36 29.82 -4.83
N ARG A 512 6.48 30.76 -5.20
CA ARG A 512 5.72 31.57 -4.24
C ARG A 512 4.87 30.68 -3.33
N GLY A 513 4.18 29.69 -3.89
CA GLY A 513 3.39 28.73 -3.13
C GLY A 513 4.24 27.89 -2.18
N SER A 514 5.37 27.35 -2.66
CA SER A 514 6.30 26.56 -1.85
C SER A 514 6.92 27.37 -0.71
N PHE A 515 7.36 28.61 -0.97
CA PHE A 515 7.82 29.51 0.07
C PHE A 515 6.74 29.75 1.13
N ARG A 516 5.49 30.04 0.73
CA ARG A 516 4.38 30.22 1.68
C ARG A 516 4.14 28.96 2.51
N LEU A 517 4.24 27.79 1.89
CA LEU A 517 4.08 26.51 2.56
C LEU A 517 5.13 26.33 3.65
N LEU A 518 6.39 26.57 3.32
CA LEU A 518 7.51 26.49 4.26
C LEU A 518 7.39 27.53 5.37
N LYS A 519 7.00 28.77 5.05
CA LYS A 519 6.84 29.84 6.04
C LYS A 519 5.68 29.57 7.00
N LEU A 520 4.53 29.12 6.50
CA LEU A 520 3.38 28.74 7.34
C LEU A 520 3.68 27.48 8.15
N GLY A 521 4.29 26.47 7.54
CA GLY A 521 4.73 25.25 8.21
C GLY A 521 5.68 25.55 9.37
N TYR A 522 6.62 26.47 9.17
CA TYR A 522 7.48 26.97 10.24
C TYR A 522 6.68 27.61 11.39
N LEU A 523 5.76 28.54 11.10
CA LEU A 523 4.97 29.24 12.12
C LEU A 523 4.01 28.31 12.88
N LEU A 524 3.41 27.33 12.20
CA LEU A 524 2.35 26.49 12.76
C LEU A 524 2.84 25.16 13.35
N ASN A 525 3.92 24.58 12.81
CA ASN A 525 4.47 23.32 13.30
C ASN A 525 5.67 23.52 14.24
N GLY A 526 6.30 24.70 14.21
CA GLY A 526 7.43 25.06 15.09
C GLY A 526 7.08 25.12 16.58
N GLU A 527 8.11 25.31 17.41
CA GLU A 527 7.95 25.38 18.86
C GLU A 527 7.22 26.65 19.30
N THR A 528 6.18 26.50 20.12
CA THR A 528 5.34 27.62 20.58
C THR A 528 6.12 28.67 21.39
N ARG A 529 7.19 28.26 22.08
CA ARG A 529 8.09 29.17 22.83
C ARG A 529 8.84 30.15 21.93
N SER A 530 8.99 29.82 20.66
CA SER A 530 9.71 30.62 19.66
C SER A 530 8.77 31.53 18.85
N TRP A 531 7.47 31.53 19.16
CA TRP A 531 6.50 32.33 18.43
C TRP A 531 6.74 33.84 18.58
N PRO A 532 6.67 34.60 17.46
CA PRO A 532 6.64 36.05 17.53
C PRO A 532 5.35 36.52 18.21
N LYS A 533 5.38 37.72 18.80
CA LYS A 533 4.24 38.28 19.56
C LYS A 533 2.96 38.41 18.72
N ASP A 534 3.13 38.63 17.42
CA ASP A 534 2.09 38.82 16.41
C ASP A 534 1.88 37.58 15.52
N VAL A 535 2.29 36.38 15.97
CA VAL A 535 2.21 35.13 15.18
C VAL A 535 0.85 34.90 14.52
N ARG A 536 -0.25 35.17 15.25
CA ARG A 536 -1.62 35.01 14.73
C ARG A 536 -1.86 35.91 13.52
N LEU A 537 -1.45 37.17 13.60
CA LEU A 537 -1.59 38.13 12.50
C LEU A 537 -0.69 37.75 11.31
N GLN A 538 0.55 37.32 11.58
CA GLN A 538 1.44 36.87 10.53
C GLN A 538 0.90 35.66 9.78
N VAL A 539 0.38 34.65 10.49
CA VAL A 539 -0.23 33.47 9.87
C VAL A 539 -1.42 33.87 9.00
N GLN A 540 -2.33 34.70 9.52
CA GLN A 540 -3.49 35.19 8.76
C GLN A 540 -3.04 35.92 7.48
N GLN A 541 -2.07 36.84 7.57
CA GLN A 541 -1.54 37.57 6.42
C GLN A 541 -0.93 36.64 5.36
N GLN A 542 -0.20 35.59 5.79
CA GLN A 542 0.37 34.61 4.87
C GLN A 542 -0.74 33.80 4.17
N LEU A 543 -1.78 33.39 4.90
CA LEU A 543 -2.94 32.69 4.32
C LEU A 543 -3.73 33.56 3.35
N ASP A 544 -4.01 34.82 3.70
CA ASP A 544 -4.71 35.77 2.83
C ASP A 544 -3.93 36.02 1.54
N THR A 545 -2.61 36.18 1.66
CA THR A 545 -1.72 36.34 0.50
C THR A 545 -1.70 35.09 -0.38
N ALA A 546 -1.69 33.90 0.23
CA ALA A 546 -1.74 32.63 -0.50
C ALA A 546 -3.08 32.46 -1.23
N ALA A 547 -4.19 32.81 -0.59
CA ALA A 547 -5.53 32.73 -1.18
C ALA A 547 -5.74 33.72 -2.34
N ALA A 548 -5.04 34.86 -2.32
CA ALA A 548 -5.05 35.83 -3.42
C ALA A 548 -4.30 35.31 -4.67
N ASP A 549 -3.26 34.49 -4.48
CA ASP A 549 -2.48 33.86 -5.55
C ASP A 549 -3.09 32.50 -5.95
N LYS A 550 -4.20 32.56 -6.70
CA LYS A 550 -4.98 31.37 -7.08
C LYS A 550 -4.18 30.29 -7.80
N GLU A 551 -3.22 30.69 -8.62
CA GLU A 551 -2.40 29.76 -9.40
C GLU A 551 -1.45 28.98 -8.48
N ALA A 552 -0.75 29.68 -7.57
CA ALA A 552 0.07 29.04 -6.55
C ALA A 552 -0.77 28.17 -5.59
N TRP A 553 -1.95 28.67 -5.19
CA TRP A 553 -2.85 27.96 -4.29
C TRP A 553 -3.26 26.59 -4.82
N GLU A 554 -3.68 26.49 -6.09
CA GLU A 554 -4.12 25.21 -6.65
C GLU A 554 -2.97 24.19 -6.76
N MET A 555 -1.73 24.62 -6.97
CA MET A 555 -0.56 23.73 -6.98
C MET A 555 -0.25 23.13 -5.61
N TRP A 556 -0.55 23.86 -4.52
CA TRP A 556 -0.23 23.49 -3.14
C TRP A 556 -1.49 23.31 -2.26
N LYS A 557 -2.64 23.07 -2.90
CA LYS A 557 -3.97 23.18 -2.27
C LYS A 557 -4.15 22.32 -1.02
N ALA A 558 -3.82 21.03 -1.11
CA ALA A 558 -4.00 20.11 0.01
C ALA A 558 -3.17 20.51 1.25
N PRO A 559 -1.84 20.71 1.15
CA PRO A 559 -1.06 21.11 2.32
C PRO A 559 -1.36 22.56 2.77
N MET A 560 -1.79 23.46 1.88
CA MET A 560 -2.27 24.79 2.28
C MET A 560 -3.55 24.72 3.11
N LEU A 561 -4.54 23.94 2.67
CA LEU A 561 -5.77 23.71 3.42
C LEU A 561 -5.50 23.05 4.78
N ARG A 562 -4.54 22.13 4.84
CA ARG A 562 -4.09 21.56 6.12
C ARG A 562 -3.58 22.63 7.09
N LEU A 563 -2.76 23.57 6.61
CA LEU A 563 -2.23 24.66 7.44
C LEU A 563 -3.32 25.68 7.81
N SER A 564 -4.26 25.96 6.90
CA SER A 564 -5.48 26.72 7.20
C SER A 564 -6.29 26.07 8.32
N ALA A 565 -6.48 24.74 8.26
CA ALA A 565 -7.16 23.99 9.29
C ALA A 565 -6.47 24.09 10.65
N LYS A 566 -5.12 23.97 10.69
CA LYS A 566 -4.35 24.18 11.93
C LYS A 566 -4.51 25.60 12.47
N HIS A 567 -4.47 26.61 11.61
CA HIS A 567 -4.74 27.99 12.03
C HIS A 567 -6.14 28.14 12.64
N ALA A 568 -7.17 27.57 12.00
CA ALA A 568 -8.54 27.55 12.53
C ALA A 568 -8.62 26.83 13.89
N LEU A 569 -7.93 25.70 14.07
CA LEU A 569 -7.80 25.03 15.37
C LEU A 569 -7.19 25.97 16.41
N PHE A 570 -6.10 26.67 16.10
CA PHE A 570 -5.40 27.54 17.05
C PHE A 570 -6.24 28.76 17.45
N GLU A 571 -7.24 29.10 16.64
CA GLU A 571 -8.27 30.11 16.91
C GLU A 571 -9.54 29.57 17.58
N ASN A 572 -9.55 28.29 17.98
CA ASN A 572 -10.70 27.59 18.55
C ASN A 572 -11.88 27.37 17.58
N ARG A 573 -11.65 27.44 16.26
CA ARG A 573 -12.67 27.23 15.21
C ARG A 573 -12.66 25.79 14.68
N ILE A 574 -13.02 24.83 15.54
CA ILE A 574 -12.92 23.39 15.23
C ILE A 574 -13.76 22.94 14.03
N ALA A 575 -14.93 23.55 13.82
CA ALA A 575 -15.82 23.20 12.70
C ALA A 575 -15.20 23.59 11.35
N ASP A 576 -14.60 24.79 11.29
CA ASP A 576 -13.91 25.29 10.10
C ASP A 576 -12.67 24.43 9.81
N ALA A 577 -11.92 24.06 10.86
CA ALA A 577 -10.78 23.16 10.72
C ALA A 577 -11.16 21.80 10.13
N GLU A 578 -12.24 21.18 10.61
CA GLU A 578 -12.68 19.89 10.04
C GLU A 578 -13.10 20.02 8.57
N GLN A 579 -13.76 21.12 8.21
CA GLN A 579 -14.12 21.40 6.81
C GLN A 579 -12.87 21.52 5.93
N ASP A 580 -11.86 22.26 6.39
CA ASP A 580 -10.60 22.42 5.67
C ASP A 580 -9.84 21.09 5.55
N PHE A 581 -9.81 20.24 6.59
CA PHE A 581 -9.21 18.91 6.50
C PHE A 581 -9.94 17.99 5.49
N LYS A 582 -11.28 18.06 5.42
CA LYS A 582 -12.05 17.31 4.40
C LYS A 582 -11.72 17.80 2.99
N ALA A 583 -11.66 19.12 2.80
CA ALA A 583 -11.28 19.71 1.52
C ALA A 583 -9.84 19.36 1.13
N ALA A 584 -8.92 19.32 2.10
CA ALA A 584 -7.53 18.93 1.90
C ALA A 584 -7.42 17.46 1.43
N LEU A 585 -8.13 16.52 2.06
CA LEU A 585 -8.16 15.13 1.62
C LEU A 585 -8.79 14.96 0.24
N ALA A 586 -9.85 15.71 -0.08
CA ALA A 586 -10.44 15.71 -1.41
C ALA A 586 -9.41 16.17 -2.47
N ALA A 587 -8.67 17.24 -2.19
CA ALA A 587 -7.60 17.72 -3.07
C ALA A 587 -6.49 16.67 -3.28
N CYS A 588 -6.15 15.87 -2.27
CA CYS A 588 -5.21 14.75 -2.43
C CYS A 588 -5.68 13.62 -3.36
N SER A 589 -6.95 13.62 -3.77
CA SER A 589 -7.47 12.67 -4.76
C SER A 589 -7.29 13.19 -6.20
N GLU A 590 -7.05 14.49 -6.37
CA GLU A 590 -6.88 15.12 -7.69
C GLU A 590 -5.42 15.13 -8.14
N ARG A 591 -4.48 15.22 -7.19
CA ARG A 591 -3.02 15.34 -7.38
C ARG A 591 -2.29 14.61 -6.24
N SER A 592 -1.05 14.19 -6.49
CA SER A 592 -0.19 13.61 -5.45
C SER A 592 0.58 14.69 -4.70
N PHE A 593 0.61 14.58 -3.37
CA PHE A 593 1.28 15.51 -2.44
C PHE A 593 2.24 14.76 -1.47
N GLY A 594 2.80 13.64 -1.94
CA GLY A 594 3.58 12.71 -1.12
C GLY A 594 2.86 12.30 0.18
N GLY A 595 3.62 12.27 1.28
CA GLY A 595 3.15 11.82 2.60
C GLY A 595 2.09 12.72 3.24
N SER A 596 1.86 13.92 2.70
CA SER A 596 0.90 14.89 3.23
C SER A 596 -0.50 14.29 3.40
N ARG A 597 -0.90 13.37 2.53
CA ARG A 597 -2.23 12.73 2.59
C ARG A 597 -2.45 11.96 3.89
N GLY A 598 -1.43 11.25 4.38
CA GLY A 598 -1.48 10.53 5.65
C GLY A 598 -1.55 11.50 6.83
N GLU A 599 -0.73 12.55 6.80
CA GLU A 599 -0.70 13.57 7.84
C GLU A 599 -2.02 14.37 7.92
N ILE A 600 -2.62 14.71 6.78
CA ILE A 600 -3.95 15.35 6.72
C ILE A 600 -5.00 14.40 7.27
N ALA A 601 -4.90 13.10 6.96
CA ALA A 601 -5.83 12.11 7.46
C ALA A 601 -5.76 11.96 8.98
N GLN A 602 -4.56 11.92 9.56
CA GLN A 602 -4.36 11.90 11.01
C GLN A 602 -4.89 13.18 11.67
N ASP A 603 -4.52 14.36 11.16
CA ASP A 603 -4.96 15.64 11.73
C ASP A 603 -6.50 15.79 11.66
N GLY A 604 -7.09 15.38 10.53
CA GLY A 604 -8.53 15.37 10.32
C GLY A 604 -9.25 14.35 11.20
N PHE A 605 -8.68 13.15 11.40
CA PHE A 605 -9.23 12.14 12.29
C PHE A 605 -9.24 12.64 13.73
N ALA A 606 -8.11 13.16 14.20
CA ALA A 606 -7.93 13.74 15.52
C ALA A 606 -8.96 14.86 15.80
N THR A 607 -9.16 15.74 14.82
CA THR A 607 -10.14 16.83 14.89
C THR A 607 -11.59 16.30 14.94
N ALA A 608 -11.92 15.33 14.09
CA ALA A 608 -13.27 14.75 14.04
C ALA A 608 -13.63 14.02 15.35
N ILE A 609 -12.69 13.27 15.94
CA ILE A 609 -12.84 12.57 17.22
C ILE A 609 -13.14 13.54 18.37
N VAL A 610 -12.43 14.66 18.44
CA VAL A 610 -12.66 15.65 19.50
C VAL A 610 -13.98 16.39 19.32
N ARG A 611 -14.43 16.58 18.07
CA ARG A 611 -15.70 17.25 17.78
C ARG A 611 -16.92 16.34 18.03
N MET A 612 -16.83 15.04 17.71
CA MET A 612 -17.95 14.12 17.81
C MET A 612 -17.54 12.71 18.22
N ALA A 613 -18.50 12.01 18.81
CA ALA A 613 -18.42 10.60 19.14
C ALA A 613 -17.84 9.75 18.00
N LEU A 614 -17.00 8.76 18.34
CA LEU A 614 -16.47 7.80 17.37
C LEU A 614 -17.61 7.20 16.54
N ASN A 615 -17.59 7.47 15.24
CA ASN A 615 -18.55 6.94 14.28
C ASN A 615 -17.78 6.24 13.17
N LYS A 616 -17.88 4.90 13.10
CA LYS A 616 -17.13 4.11 12.12
C LYS A 616 -17.32 4.64 10.70
N ARG A 617 -18.56 4.88 10.27
CA ARG A 617 -18.87 5.35 8.92
C ARG A 617 -18.24 6.72 8.60
N ASN A 618 -18.29 7.66 9.54
CA ASN A 618 -17.78 9.02 9.29
C ASN A 618 -16.26 9.11 9.39
N HIS A 619 -15.64 8.31 10.26
CA HIS A 619 -14.19 8.41 10.51
C HIS A 619 -13.36 7.37 9.74
N GLU A 620 -13.98 6.31 9.20
CA GLU A 620 -13.34 5.30 8.36
C GLU A 620 -12.53 5.89 7.20
N PRO A 621 -13.00 6.91 6.45
CA PRO A 621 -12.19 7.52 5.40
C PRO A 621 -10.86 8.07 5.90
N TYR A 622 -10.86 8.73 7.07
CA TYR A 622 -9.62 9.25 7.65
C TYR A 622 -8.71 8.10 8.08
N TYR A 623 -9.23 7.15 8.84
CA TYR A 623 -8.47 6.00 9.31
C TYR A 623 -7.81 5.24 8.15
N ARG A 624 -8.54 4.97 7.07
CA ARG A 624 -8.00 4.23 5.92
C ARG A 624 -6.93 5.00 5.16
N ASN A 625 -7.07 6.32 5.01
CA ASN A 625 -6.00 7.15 4.44
C ASN A 625 -4.79 7.22 5.38
N MET A 626 -5.01 7.30 6.69
CA MET A 626 -3.95 7.26 7.69
C MET A 626 -3.16 5.94 7.59
N LEU A 627 -3.85 4.80 7.58
CA LEU A 627 -3.22 3.48 7.43
C LEU A 627 -2.47 3.30 6.11
N HIS A 628 -3.00 3.83 5.02
CA HIS A 628 -2.38 3.67 3.70
C HIS A 628 -1.17 4.58 3.53
N PHE A 629 -1.16 5.78 4.11
CA PHE A 629 -0.15 6.81 3.85
C PHE A 629 0.82 7.06 5.02
N MET A 630 0.71 6.30 6.12
CA MET A 630 1.62 6.41 7.27
C MET A 630 2.23 5.06 7.63
N GLU A 631 3.39 5.11 8.27
CA GLU A 631 4.08 3.96 8.84
C GLU A 631 3.79 3.85 10.34
N PHE A 632 3.60 2.62 10.83
CA PHE A 632 3.28 2.34 12.23
C PHE A 632 4.32 1.39 12.82
N GLN A 633 5.07 1.85 13.82
CA GLN A 633 6.17 1.08 14.42
C GLN A 633 5.71 -0.17 15.18
N ASN A 634 4.48 -0.16 15.72
CA ASN A 634 3.97 -1.20 16.61
C ASN A 634 2.85 -2.06 15.98
N GLY A 635 2.82 -2.15 14.65
CA GLY A 635 1.70 -2.78 13.95
C GLY A 635 0.58 -1.79 13.63
N VAL A 636 -0.34 -2.20 12.75
CA VAL A 636 -1.49 -1.37 12.37
C VAL A 636 -2.44 -1.31 13.56
N PRO A 637 -2.75 -0.12 14.10
CA PRO A 637 -3.68 -0.01 15.21
C PRO A 637 -5.10 -0.36 14.76
N SER A 638 -5.89 -0.96 15.66
CA SER A 638 -7.33 -1.12 15.43
C SER A 638 -8.00 0.24 15.24
N PHE A 639 -9.22 0.27 14.70
CA PHE A 639 -9.94 1.54 14.48
C PHE A 639 -10.13 2.34 15.79
N GLU A 640 -10.48 1.65 16.87
CA GLU A 640 -10.69 2.21 18.20
C GLU A 640 -9.37 2.61 18.88
N ASP A 641 -8.27 1.87 18.67
CA ASP A 641 -6.96 2.27 19.18
C ASP A 641 -6.40 3.47 18.42
N ALA A 642 -6.54 3.50 17.10
CA ALA A 642 -6.19 4.65 16.27
C ALA A 642 -6.99 5.91 16.67
N ALA A 643 -8.27 5.77 16.98
CA ALA A 643 -9.08 6.88 17.50
C ALA A 643 -8.54 7.41 18.84
N THR A 644 -8.06 6.52 19.72
CA THR A 644 -7.44 6.90 21.00
C THR A 644 -6.14 7.65 20.77
N GLU A 645 -5.26 7.11 19.92
CA GLU A 645 -3.99 7.71 19.58
C GLU A 645 -4.17 9.07 18.90
N CYS A 646 -5.18 9.21 18.03
CA CYS A 646 -5.53 10.48 17.39
C CYS A 646 -6.07 11.51 18.37
N GLU A 647 -6.87 11.11 19.36
CA GLU A 647 -7.32 12.00 20.44
C GLU A 647 -6.12 12.49 21.27
N GLU A 648 -5.23 11.60 21.68
CA GLU A 648 -4.03 11.95 22.44
C GLU A 648 -3.10 12.86 21.64
N PHE A 649 -2.91 12.55 20.35
CA PHE A 649 -2.21 13.39 19.40
C PHE A 649 -2.85 14.78 19.26
N PHE A 650 -4.19 14.86 19.24
CA PHE A 650 -4.90 16.14 19.17
C PHE A 650 -4.45 17.08 20.29
N TRP A 651 -4.56 16.61 21.53
CA TRP A 651 -4.32 17.44 22.72
C TRP A 651 -2.84 17.67 23.02
N SER A 652 -1.97 16.70 22.70
CA SER A 652 -0.54 16.78 22.99
C SER A 652 0.25 17.54 21.91
N THR A 653 -0.18 17.44 20.65
CA THR A 653 0.66 17.82 19.51
C THR A 653 -0.05 18.75 18.54
N LEU A 654 -1.25 18.38 18.08
CA LEU A 654 -1.94 19.11 17.00
C LEU A 654 -2.50 20.45 17.48
N TYR A 655 -3.25 20.50 18.58
CA TYR A 655 -3.93 21.71 19.05
C TYR A 655 -3.01 22.60 19.90
N ARG A 656 -2.78 23.83 19.44
CA ARG A 656 -1.90 24.82 20.10
C ARG A 656 -2.56 26.20 20.06
N PRO A 657 -3.40 26.59 21.05
CA PRO A 657 -4.10 27.87 21.00
C PRO A 657 -3.12 29.04 20.96
N TYR A 658 -3.46 30.09 20.19
CA TYR A 658 -2.65 31.30 20.16
C TYR A 658 -2.59 31.98 21.53
N PRO A 659 -1.50 32.71 21.84
CA PRO A 659 -1.41 33.47 23.10
C PRO A 659 -2.59 34.42 23.27
N GLY A 660 -3.22 34.39 24.45
CA GLY A 660 -4.37 35.23 24.79
C GLY A 660 -5.73 34.64 24.43
N LEU A 661 -5.79 33.43 23.85
CA LEU A 661 -7.04 32.67 23.71
C LEU A 661 -7.16 31.64 24.84
N ASP A 662 -8.37 31.49 25.38
CA ASP A 662 -8.69 30.42 26.31
C ASP A 662 -8.67 29.07 25.55
N PRO A 663 -8.02 28.02 26.08
CA PRO A 663 -8.06 26.70 25.45
C PRO A 663 -9.49 26.16 25.22
N MET A 664 -9.71 25.39 24.15
CA MET A 664 -11.02 24.82 23.80
C MET A 664 -11.63 24.00 24.95
N ASP A 665 -10.79 23.28 25.69
CA ASP A 665 -11.20 22.47 26.83
C ASP A 665 -11.17 23.23 28.16
N ALA A 666 -10.89 24.54 28.17
CA ALA A 666 -10.78 25.32 29.40
C ALA A 666 -12.05 25.27 30.24
N VAL A 667 -13.24 25.30 29.61
CA VAL A 667 -14.51 25.17 30.32
C VAL A 667 -14.72 23.75 30.87
N GLY A 668 -14.40 22.72 30.07
CA GLY A 668 -14.49 21.32 30.51
C GLY A 668 -13.54 21.02 31.67
N LYS A 669 -12.28 21.42 31.55
CA LYS A 669 -11.27 21.33 32.61
C LYS A 669 -11.64 22.20 33.81
N ALA A 670 -12.12 23.42 33.63
CA ALA A 670 -12.55 24.28 34.74
C ALA A 670 -13.74 23.68 35.48
N ASN A 671 -14.73 23.13 34.77
CA ASN A 671 -15.88 22.45 35.36
C ASN A 671 -15.45 21.18 36.09
N LEU A 672 -14.56 20.38 35.51
CA LEU A 672 -13.99 19.19 36.15
C LEU A 672 -13.20 19.58 37.41
N VAL A 673 -12.34 20.59 37.34
CA VAL A 673 -11.57 21.11 38.47
C VAL A 673 -12.48 21.70 39.54
N ALA A 674 -13.53 22.42 39.17
CA ALA A 674 -14.53 22.95 40.09
C ALA A 674 -15.29 21.82 40.79
N ALA A 675 -15.78 20.83 40.02
CA ALA A 675 -16.44 19.64 40.56
C ALA A 675 -15.51 18.85 41.49
N ILE A 676 -14.23 18.67 41.12
CA ILE A 676 -13.23 18.06 41.98
C ILE A 676 -13.05 18.89 43.25
N LYS A 677 -12.88 20.21 43.18
CA LYS A 677 -12.73 21.07 44.37
C LYS A 677 -13.93 21.01 45.30
N GLU A 678 -15.14 21.09 44.75
CA GLU A 678 -16.39 21.04 45.50
C GLU A 678 -16.61 19.68 46.18
N THR A 679 -16.25 18.59 45.50
CA THR A 679 -16.42 17.23 46.03
C THR A 679 -15.25 16.75 46.87
N PHE A 680 -14.05 17.29 46.69
CA PHE A 680 -12.82 16.79 47.33
C PHE A 680 -12.94 16.85 48.85
N GLY A 681 -13.33 18.00 49.41
CA GLY A 681 -13.49 18.16 50.86
C GLY A 681 -14.62 17.31 51.44
N LEU A 682 -15.73 17.18 50.69
CA LEU A 682 -16.87 16.36 51.09
C LEU A 682 -16.49 14.88 51.17
N ILE A 683 -15.82 14.38 50.12
CA ILE A 683 -15.34 13.00 50.06
C ILE A 683 -14.23 12.80 51.09
N GLN A 684 -13.26 13.70 51.21
CA GLN A 684 -12.16 13.58 52.18
C GLN A 684 -12.68 13.45 53.63
N ASN A 685 -13.70 14.22 54.00
CA ASN A 685 -14.25 14.22 55.35
C ASN A 685 -15.38 13.19 55.57
N GLY A 686 -15.84 12.52 54.50
CA GLY A 686 -16.97 11.58 54.57
C GLY A 686 -18.32 12.27 54.84
N ASP A 687 -18.50 13.51 54.37
CA ASP A 687 -19.76 14.25 54.50
C ASP A 687 -20.75 13.81 53.40
N TRP A 688 -21.35 12.63 53.61
CA TRP A 688 -22.23 12.01 52.62
C TRP A 688 -23.57 12.75 52.43
N GLY A 689 -24.04 13.46 53.46
CA GLY A 689 -25.26 14.27 53.36
C GLY A 689 -25.08 15.44 52.39
N ALA A 690 -24.00 16.21 52.57
CA ALA A 690 -23.66 17.29 51.66
C ALA A 690 -23.26 16.77 50.26
N PHE A 691 -22.58 15.62 50.17
CA PHE A 691 -22.25 15.00 48.88
C PHE A 691 -23.50 14.59 48.09
N LYS A 692 -24.51 13.98 48.73
CA LYS A 692 -25.80 13.67 48.09
C LYS A 692 -26.53 14.92 47.63
N ALA A 693 -26.58 15.97 48.46
CA ALA A 693 -27.17 17.25 48.08
C ALA A 693 -26.44 17.90 46.89
N TRP A 694 -25.11 17.78 46.84
CA TRP A 694 -24.30 18.23 45.70
C TRP A 694 -24.63 17.44 44.43
N MET A 695 -24.76 16.11 44.51
CA MET A 695 -25.15 15.29 43.36
C MET A 695 -26.53 15.67 42.82
N GLU A 696 -27.52 15.88 43.70
CA GLU A 696 -28.86 16.33 43.30
C GLU A 696 -28.85 17.72 42.63
N LYS A 697 -28.06 18.65 43.15
CA LYS A 697 -27.87 19.97 42.55
C LYS A 697 -27.26 19.86 41.14
N ASN A 698 -26.39 18.87 40.92
CA ASN A 698 -25.68 18.64 39.66
C ASN A 698 -26.27 17.49 38.81
N LYS A 699 -27.51 17.07 39.09
CA LYS A 699 -28.15 15.88 38.48
C LYS A 699 -28.06 15.77 36.96
N LYS A 700 -28.03 16.90 36.24
CA LYS A 700 -27.89 16.91 34.77
C LYS A 700 -26.64 16.17 34.29
N ALA A 701 -25.51 16.31 34.99
CA ALA A 701 -24.26 15.64 34.61
C ALA A 701 -24.30 14.11 34.75
N PHE A 702 -25.28 13.58 35.50
CA PHE A 702 -25.47 12.14 35.71
C PHE A 702 -26.60 11.57 34.84
N HIS A 703 -27.45 12.44 34.28
CA HIS A 703 -28.55 12.10 33.39
C HIS A 703 -28.15 12.08 31.91
N ASP A 704 -27.25 12.97 31.49
CA ASP A 704 -26.72 12.96 30.12
C ASP A 704 -25.85 11.71 29.94
N ASP A 705 -26.08 10.97 28.85
CA ASP A 705 -25.41 9.70 28.52
C ASP A 705 -23.90 9.84 28.26
N ASP A 706 -23.32 11.03 28.48
CA ASP A 706 -22.04 11.42 27.93
C ASP A 706 -21.45 12.64 28.67
N LEU A 707 -20.29 12.50 29.34
CA LEU A 707 -19.43 13.68 29.49
C LEU A 707 -19.01 14.02 28.06
N LYS A 708 -19.22 15.25 27.60
CA LYS A 708 -18.85 15.69 26.23
C LYS A 708 -17.33 15.69 25.96
N ASP A 709 -16.58 14.78 26.59
CA ASP A 709 -15.19 14.48 26.29
C ASP A 709 -15.10 13.54 25.09
N ALA A 710 -13.94 13.51 24.43
CA ALA A 710 -13.76 12.73 23.21
C ALA A 710 -13.83 11.22 23.45
N ARG A 711 -13.68 10.78 24.72
CA ARG A 711 -13.77 9.37 25.14
C ARG A 711 -15.18 8.92 25.48
N ARG A 712 -16.13 9.85 25.51
CA ARG A 712 -17.51 9.62 25.91
C ARG A 712 -17.67 8.89 27.25
N SER A 713 -16.79 9.21 28.20
CA SER A 713 -16.81 8.51 29.49
C SER A 713 -17.93 9.05 30.37
N SER A 714 -18.69 8.19 31.03
CA SER A 714 -19.63 8.63 32.07
C SER A 714 -18.89 9.18 33.31
N VAL A 715 -19.59 9.91 34.18
CA VAL A 715 -19.03 10.37 35.46
C VAL A 715 -18.51 9.19 36.28
N LEU A 716 -19.23 8.07 36.25
CA LEU A 716 -18.79 6.82 36.88
C LEU A 716 -17.51 6.28 36.24
N MET A 717 -17.44 6.21 34.90
CA MET A 717 -16.25 5.73 34.19
C MET A 717 -15.00 6.54 34.51
N GLN A 718 -15.10 7.88 34.55
CA GLN A 718 -13.98 8.73 34.93
C GLN A 718 -13.57 8.51 36.40
N SER A 719 -14.55 8.36 37.29
CA SER A 719 -14.30 8.09 38.71
C SER A 719 -13.59 6.74 38.92
N LEU A 720 -13.96 5.72 38.15
CA LEU A 720 -13.32 4.39 38.16
C LEU A 720 -11.90 4.44 37.61
N LYS A 721 -11.68 5.08 36.45
CA LYS A 721 -10.36 5.23 35.84
C LYS A 721 -9.40 5.95 36.80
N PHE A 722 -9.85 7.04 37.43
CA PHE A 722 -9.08 7.76 38.44
C PHE A 722 -8.73 6.90 39.67
N LEU A 723 -9.73 6.20 40.25
CA LEU A 723 -9.50 5.33 41.39
C LEU A 723 -8.46 4.25 41.07
N ASN A 724 -8.63 3.58 39.94
CA ASN A 724 -7.76 2.50 39.50
C ASN A 724 -6.31 2.96 39.27
N GLU A 725 -6.12 4.12 38.62
CA GLU A 725 -4.79 4.68 38.37
C GLU A 725 -4.06 5.00 39.70
N PHE A 726 -4.78 5.53 40.69
CA PHE A 726 -4.22 5.81 42.01
C PHE A 726 -3.89 4.54 42.79
N GLU A 727 -4.79 3.55 42.81
CA GLU A 727 -4.57 2.29 43.52
C GLU A 727 -3.37 1.50 42.96
N LEU A 728 -3.16 1.53 41.64
CA LEU A 728 -1.99 0.94 40.99
C LEU A 728 -0.68 1.59 41.46
N LYS A 729 -0.66 2.92 41.68
CA LYS A 729 0.53 3.67 42.12
C LYS A 729 0.76 3.60 43.63
N LEU A 730 -0.25 3.23 44.43
CA LEU A 730 -0.20 3.28 45.89
C LEU A 730 0.92 2.44 46.51
N PRO A 731 1.23 1.20 46.07
CA PRO A 731 2.35 0.42 46.62
C PRO A 731 3.71 1.09 46.40
N MET A 732 3.94 1.64 45.19
CA MET A 732 5.15 2.41 44.88
C MET A 732 5.23 3.67 45.74
N LEU A 733 4.12 4.41 45.87
CA LEU A 733 4.05 5.58 46.74
C LEU A 733 4.41 5.22 48.19
N ARG A 734 3.86 4.12 48.74
CA ARG A 734 4.21 3.63 50.08
C ARG A 734 5.72 3.35 50.21
N ALA A 735 6.32 2.69 49.23
CA ALA A 735 7.74 2.34 49.23
C ALA A 735 8.66 3.56 49.12
N MET A 736 8.24 4.60 48.39
CA MET A 736 9.01 5.82 48.16
C MET A 736 8.73 6.94 49.18
N THR A 737 7.74 6.78 50.06
CA THR A 737 7.37 7.83 51.03
C THR A 737 8.45 7.96 52.11
N PRO A 738 9.10 9.13 52.27
CA PRO A 738 10.07 9.36 53.33
C PRO A 738 9.48 9.16 54.74
N GLY A 739 10.28 8.71 55.71
CA GLY A 739 9.78 8.35 57.04
C GLY A 739 9.01 9.45 57.79
N HIS A 740 9.30 10.73 57.54
CA HIS A 740 8.58 11.85 58.15
C HIS A 740 7.16 12.08 57.57
N LEU A 741 6.84 11.49 56.42
CA LEU A 741 5.51 11.53 55.78
C LEU A 741 4.74 10.21 55.93
N GLN A 742 5.30 9.23 56.65
CA GLN A 742 4.68 7.92 56.81
C GLN A 742 3.35 7.99 57.59
N GLY A 743 3.17 9.01 58.44
CA GLY A 743 1.90 9.32 59.11
C GLY A 743 0.82 9.93 58.20
N GLU A 744 1.15 10.34 56.97
CA GLU A 744 0.18 10.85 55.99
C GLU A 744 -0.44 9.74 55.13
N LEU A 745 0.22 8.57 55.02
CA LEU A 745 -0.29 7.41 54.27
C LEU A 745 -1.69 6.95 54.71
N PRO A 746 -2.01 6.85 56.02
CA PRO A 746 -3.37 6.51 56.46
C PRO A 746 -4.44 7.49 55.98
N LYS A 747 -4.11 8.78 55.80
CA LYS A 747 -5.06 9.78 55.29
C LYS A 747 -5.32 9.58 53.80
N VAL A 748 -4.31 9.20 53.03
CA VAL A 748 -4.44 8.84 51.61
C VAL A 748 -5.31 7.59 51.46
N GLU A 749 -5.06 6.56 52.26
CA GLU A 749 -5.87 5.34 52.28
C GLU A 749 -7.32 5.59 52.70
N GLN A 750 -7.53 6.47 53.68
CA GLN A 750 -8.87 6.90 54.07
C GLN A 750 -9.57 7.64 52.94
N HIS A 751 -8.86 8.52 52.21
CA HIS A 751 -9.42 9.18 51.04
C HIS A 751 -9.82 8.17 49.95
N MET A 752 -9.04 7.11 49.72
CA MET A 752 -9.41 6.05 48.76
C MET A 752 -10.67 5.27 49.20
N ARG A 753 -10.78 4.93 50.50
CA ARG A 753 -12.01 4.33 51.04
C ARG A 753 -13.22 5.23 50.83
N ASN A 754 -13.06 6.52 51.09
CA ASN A 754 -14.13 7.50 50.88
C ASN A 754 -14.45 7.68 49.38
N ARG A 755 -13.47 7.57 48.48
CA ARG A 755 -13.71 7.56 47.03
C ARG A 755 -14.55 6.36 46.61
N ARG A 756 -14.26 5.16 47.12
CA ARG A 756 -15.09 3.96 46.90
C ARG A 756 -16.52 4.16 47.41
N GLU A 757 -16.69 4.76 48.59
CA GLU A 757 -18.02 5.13 49.11
C GLU A 757 -18.75 6.11 48.18
N SER A 758 -18.06 7.12 47.67
CA SER A 758 -18.67 8.09 46.74
C SER A 758 -19.17 7.44 45.44
N ILE A 759 -18.45 6.43 44.94
CA ILE A 759 -18.87 5.63 43.77
C ILE A 759 -20.12 4.82 44.09
N ARG A 760 -20.20 4.21 45.29
CA ARG A 760 -21.39 3.49 45.73
C ARG A 760 -22.61 4.41 45.81
N LEU A 761 -22.47 5.57 46.45
CA LEU A 761 -23.56 6.54 46.58
C LEU A 761 -24.01 7.10 45.22
N LEU A 762 -23.07 7.28 44.28
CA LEU A 762 -23.39 7.65 42.90
C LEU A 762 -24.23 6.57 42.22
N LEU A 763 -23.83 5.30 42.34
CA LEU A 763 -24.56 4.17 41.76
C LEU A 763 -25.94 3.94 42.40
N GLU A 764 -26.08 4.16 43.71
CA GLU A 764 -27.37 4.11 44.40
C GLU A 764 -28.34 5.17 43.87
N SER A 765 -27.82 6.38 43.61
CA SER A 765 -28.64 7.51 43.15
C SER A 765 -28.88 7.46 41.63
N TRP A 766 -27.93 6.92 40.87
CA TRP A 766 -27.89 6.94 39.41
C TRP A 766 -27.47 5.58 38.81
N PRO A 767 -28.25 4.50 39.01
CA PRO A 767 -27.85 3.14 38.62
C PRO A 767 -27.62 2.96 37.12
N LYS A 768 -28.26 3.78 36.27
CA LYS A 768 -28.07 3.77 34.81
C LYS A 768 -26.61 4.01 34.39
N GLN A 769 -25.82 4.72 35.21
CA GLN A 769 -24.40 4.97 34.94
C GLN A 769 -23.59 3.67 34.80
N ALA A 770 -24.02 2.57 35.42
CA ALA A 770 -23.35 1.26 35.35
C ALA A 770 -23.30 0.67 33.92
N ASN A 771 -24.20 1.11 33.03
CA ASN A 771 -24.32 0.60 31.66
C ASN A 771 -23.77 1.55 30.59
N ILE A 772 -23.30 2.75 30.97
CA ILE A 772 -22.74 3.69 30.01
C ILE A 772 -21.31 3.28 29.70
N ALA A 773 -21.10 2.73 28.50
CA ALA A 773 -19.79 2.35 28.01
C ALA A 773 -19.05 3.55 27.42
N ASP A 774 -17.71 3.50 27.44
CA ASP A 774 -16.91 4.47 26.68
C ASP A 774 -16.91 4.13 25.17
N PHE A 775 -16.24 4.94 24.35
CA PHE A 775 -16.22 4.74 22.89
C PHE A 775 -15.60 3.42 22.43
N LYS A 776 -14.88 2.69 23.30
CA LYS A 776 -14.39 1.32 23.06
C LYS A 776 -15.43 0.26 23.40
N GLY A 777 -16.61 0.65 23.86
CA GLY A 777 -17.62 -0.26 24.38
C GLY A 777 -17.25 -0.85 25.75
N GLN A 778 -16.25 -0.30 26.45
CA GLN A 778 -15.89 -0.80 27.77
C GLN A 778 -16.89 -0.29 28.81
N THR A 779 -17.52 -1.20 29.54
CA THR A 779 -18.43 -0.85 30.63
C THR A 779 -17.68 -0.63 31.95
N PRO A 780 -18.26 0.11 32.91
CA PRO A 780 -17.78 0.18 34.30
C PRO A 780 -17.41 -1.18 34.90
N LEU A 781 -18.25 -2.19 34.65
CA LEU A 781 -18.03 -3.55 35.14
C LEU A 781 -16.78 -4.19 34.51
N MET A 782 -16.55 -4.01 33.21
CA MET A 782 -15.33 -4.51 32.56
C MET A 782 -14.07 -3.88 33.15
N LEU A 783 -14.09 -2.57 33.45
CA LEU A 783 -12.95 -1.90 34.09
C LEU A 783 -12.68 -2.46 35.49
N ALA A 784 -13.71 -2.59 36.33
CA ALA A 784 -13.58 -3.17 37.67
C ALA A 784 -13.07 -4.62 37.62
N ALA A 785 -13.62 -5.42 36.71
CA ALA A 785 -13.23 -6.81 36.49
C ALA A 785 -11.77 -6.94 36.04
N ASN A 786 -11.33 -6.13 35.08
CA ASN A 786 -9.95 -6.13 34.58
C ASN A 786 -8.93 -5.70 35.63
N HIS A 787 -9.31 -4.88 36.61
CA HIS A 787 -8.45 -4.50 37.73
C HIS A 787 -8.51 -5.49 38.91
N GLY A 788 -9.41 -6.49 38.85
CA GLY A 788 -9.60 -7.45 39.94
C GLY A 788 -10.31 -6.87 41.17
N ASP A 789 -11.07 -5.76 41.02
CA ASP A 789 -11.77 -5.12 42.13
C ASP A 789 -13.06 -5.85 42.47
N VAL A 790 -12.96 -6.80 43.40
CA VAL A 790 -14.07 -7.67 43.81
C VAL A 790 -15.27 -6.87 44.35
N GLU A 791 -15.02 -5.82 45.13
CA GLU A 791 -16.10 -5.04 45.75
C GLU A 791 -16.91 -4.30 44.68
N LEU A 792 -16.22 -3.63 43.75
CA LEU A 792 -16.87 -2.93 42.66
C LEU A 792 -17.52 -3.90 41.67
N VAL A 793 -16.91 -5.07 41.40
CA VAL A 793 -17.53 -6.10 40.55
C VAL A 793 -18.85 -6.59 41.15
N ARG A 794 -18.89 -6.90 42.46
CA ARG A 794 -20.15 -7.33 43.10
C ARG A 794 -21.23 -6.26 43.05
N LEU A 795 -20.85 -5.00 43.25
CA LEU A 795 -21.78 -3.87 43.17
C LEU A 795 -22.31 -3.69 41.73
N LEU A 796 -21.42 -3.68 40.75
CA LEU A 796 -21.74 -3.39 39.35
C LEU A 796 -22.43 -4.55 38.64
N ALA A 797 -22.09 -5.81 38.95
CA ALA A 797 -22.63 -6.98 38.25
C ALA A 797 -24.16 -7.07 38.32
N SER A 798 -24.75 -6.68 39.45
CA SER A 798 -26.22 -6.65 39.63
C SER A 798 -26.93 -5.48 38.94
N LEU A 799 -26.17 -4.46 38.50
CA LEU A 799 -26.69 -3.22 37.92
C LEU A 799 -26.36 -3.07 36.43
N SER A 800 -25.55 -3.99 35.89
CA SER A 800 -24.98 -3.89 34.55
C SER A 800 -25.51 -5.00 33.63
N ASP A 801 -25.46 -4.77 32.32
CA ASP A 801 -25.50 -5.83 31.32
C ASP A 801 -24.24 -6.70 31.47
N ILE A 802 -24.43 -7.90 32.01
CA ILE A 802 -23.37 -8.87 32.30
C ILE A 802 -22.68 -9.39 31.03
N ASP A 803 -23.34 -9.23 29.89
CA ASP A 803 -22.99 -9.80 28.60
C ASP A 803 -22.68 -8.73 27.54
N ALA A 804 -22.54 -7.47 27.98
CA ALA A 804 -22.05 -6.37 27.17
C ALA A 804 -20.71 -6.74 26.53
N ARG A 805 -20.46 -6.25 25.32
CA ARG A 805 -19.23 -6.52 24.56
C ARG A 805 -18.53 -5.22 24.22
N ASP A 806 -17.21 -5.19 24.46
CA ASP A 806 -16.37 -4.11 23.95
C ASP A 806 -16.09 -4.29 22.44
N TYR A 807 -15.32 -3.39 21.85
CA TYR A 807 -14.97 -3.43 20.42
C TYR A 807 -14.17 -4.68 20.02
N LEU A 808 -13.50 -5.33 20.96
CA LEU A 808 -12.81 -6.61 20.78
C LEU A 808 -13.75 -7.78 21.09
N GLY A 809 -15.05 -7.55 21.20
CA GLY A 809 -16.05 -8.56 21.54
C GLY A 809 -15.94 -9.12 22.95
N ARG A 810 -15.07 -8.57 23.80
CA ARG A 810 -14.79 -9.10 25.14
C ARG A 810 -15.91 -8.71 26.09
N THR A 811 -16.32 -9.67 26.92
CA THR A 811 -17.33 -9.48 27.96
C THR A 811 -16.69 -9.09 29.30
N PRO A 812 -17.49 -8.67 30.30
CA PRO A 812 -17.03 -8.59 31.69
C PRO A 812 -16.30 -9.85 32.18
N LEU A 813 -16.76 -11.04 31.80
CA LEU A 813 -16.11 -12.30 32.16
C LEU A 813 -14.70 -12.42 31.55
N HIS A 814 -14.53 -12.09 30.28
CA HIS A 814 -13.20 -12.01 29.65
C HIS A 814 -12.28 -11.03 30.40
N SER A 815 -12.83 -9.89 30.83
CA SER A 815 -12.08 -8.87 31.59
C SER A 815 -11.67 -9.38 32.98
N ALA A 816 -12.52 -10.10 33.71
CA ALA A 816 -12.16 -10.70 35.01
C ALA A 816 -11.05 -11.75 34.87
N VAL A 817 -11.10 -12.54 33.78
CA VAL A 817 -10.07 -13.51 33.44
C VAL A 817 -8.74 -12.83 33.13
N ALA A 818 -8.76 -11.76 32.32
CA ALA A 818 -7.58 -10.95 32.05
C ALA A 818 -7.01 -10.28 33.31
N GLY A 819 -7.87 -9.91 34.27
CA GLY A 819 -7.49 -9.40 35.59
C GLY A 819 -6.93 -10.47 36.56
N ARG A 820 -7.00 -11.76 36.20
CA ARG A 820 -6.54 -12.92 36.98
C ARG A 820 -7.10 -12.95 38.42
N SER A 821 -8.39 -12.66 38.58
CA SER A 821 -9.07 -12.67 39.88
C SER A 821 -10.17 -13.73 39.93
N LEU A 822 -9.93 -14.82 40.67
CA LEU A 822 -10.91 -15.91 40.86
C LEU A 822 -12.24 -15.36 41.38
N VAL A 823 -12.18 -14.51 42.40
CA VAL A 823 -13.37 -13.98 43.06
C VAL A 823 -14.18 -13.06 42.14
N CYS A 824 -13.52 -12.32 41.23
CA CYS A 824 -14.24 -11.56 40.21
C CYS A 824 -14.91 -12.47 39.18
N VAL A 825 -14.25 -13.56 38.78
CA VAL A 825 -14.84 -14.57 37.89
C VAL A 825 -16.08 -15.19 38.53
N GLU A 826 -15.97 -15.68 39.77
CA GLU A 826 -17.10 -16.23 40.54
C GLU A 826 -18.25 -15.21 40.68
N ALA A 827 -17.94 -13.97 41.02
CA ALA A 827 -18.95 -12.92 41.18
C ALA A 827 -19.70 -12.59 39.87
N ILE A 828 -19.00 -12.64 38.73
CA ILE A 828 -19.61 -12.46 37.41
C ILE A 828 -20.44 -13.69 37.05
N LEU A 829 -19.91 -14.90 37.24
CA LEU A 829 -20.60 -16.16 36.95
C LEU A 829 -21.89 -16.33 37.76
N ALA A 830 -21.94 -15.83 39.00
CA ALA A 830 -23.14 -15.81 39.84
C ALA A 830 -24.32 -15.02 39.22
N ASN A 831 -24.06 -14.18 38.21
CA ASN A 831 -25.08 -13.43 37.47
C ASN A 831 -25.43 -14.08 36.11
N ASN A 832 -25.04 -15.35 35.89
CA ASN A 832 -25.37 -16.16 34.72
C ASN A 832 -25.00 -15.52 33.35
N PRO A 833 -23.74 -15.12 33.12
CA PRO A 833 -23.30 -14.63 31.83
C PRO A 833 -23.33 -15.74 30.76
N ASP A 834 -23.45 -15.34 29.50
CA ASP A 834 -23.23 -16.23 28.36
C ASP A 834 -21.73 -16.50 28.17
N VAL A 835 -21.26 -17.59 28.76
CA VAL A 835 -19.86 -18.06 28.68
C VAL A 835 -19.43 -18.52 27.29
N ALA A 836 -20.38 -18.72 26.37
CA ALA A 836 -20.10 -19.12 24.99
C ALA A 836 -19.73 -17.93 24.10
N LYS A 837 -19.94 -16.69 24.56
CA LYS A 837 -19.49 -15.49 23.84
C LYS A 837 -17.98 -15.52 23.66
N VAL A 838 -17.57 -15.08 22.47
CA VAL A 838 -16.16 -15.02 22.07
C VAL A 838 -15.73 -13.58 21.80
N SER A 839 -14.43 -13.32 21.85
CA SER A 839 -13.86 -12.07 21.36
C SER A 839 -14.10 -11.92 19.84
N GLU A 840 -14.19 -10.68 19.38
CA GLU A 840 -14.24 -10.35 17.95
C GLU A 840 -12.85 -10.54 17.32
N GLY A 841 -12.79 -10.90 16.02
CA GLY A 841 -11.55 -11.23 15.30
C GLY A 841 -10.92 -12.58 15.67
N GLU A 842 -10.48 -12.74 16.93
CA GLU A 842 -9.81 -13.97 17.39
C GLU A 842 -10.79 -15.13 17.65
N ALA A 843 -12.08 -14.86 17.85
CA ALA A 843 -13.08 -15.82 18.34
C ALA A 843 -12.63 -16.59 19.59
N ASN A 844 -11.84 -15.95 20.46
CA ASN A 844 -11.36 -16.55 21.69
C ASN A 844 -12.49 -16.59 22.73
N THR A 845 -12.72 -17.77 23.31
CA THR A 845 -13.57 -17.93 24.50
C THR A 845 -12.85 -17.42 25.76
N VAL A 846 -13.56 -17.39 26.88
CA VAL A 846 -12.96 -17.11 28.20
C VAL A 846 -11.88 -18.13 28.59
N ALA A 847 -11.97 -19.38 28.12
CA ALA A 847 -10.94 -20.39 28.33
C ALA A 847 -9.65 -20.06 27.54
N HIS A 848 -9.78 -19.67 26.26
CA HIS A 848 -8.64 -19.16 25.49
C HIS A 848 -8.03 -17.92 26.13
N THR A 849 -8.85 -17.04 26.69
CA THR A 849 -8.36 -15.86 27.41
C THR A 849 -7.55 -16.27 28.64
N ALA A 850 -7.99 -17.26 29.42
CA ALA A 850 -7.23 -17.77 30.56
C ALA A 850 -5.88 -18.38 30.13
N VAL A 851 -5.85 -19.10 29.00
CA VAL A 851 -4.62 -19.60 28.37
C VAL A 851 -3.69 -18.46 27.98
N ARG A 852 -4.20 -17.43 27.28
CA ARG A 852 -3.45 -16.27 26.81
C ARG A 852 -2.70 -15.55 27.95
N PHE A 853 -3.29 -15.49 29.13
CA PHE A 853 -2.69 -14.86 30.31
C PHE A 853 -1.89 -15.83 31.20
N GLY A 854 -1.78 -17.11 30.82
CA GLY A 854 -1.11 -18.14 31.62
C GLY A 854 -1.75 -18.29 33.00
N TRP A 855 -3.09 -18.32 33.08
CA TRP A 855 -3.79 -18.35 34.36
C TRP A 855 -4.45 -19.71 34.64
N THR A 856 -3.64 -20.62 35.19
CA THR A 856 -4.03 -22.01 35.48
C THR A 856 -5.25 -22.13 36.37
N ASP A 857 -5.30 -21.39 37.49
CA ASP A 857 -6.41 -21.53 38.45
C ASP A 857 -7.74 -21.04 37.88
N GLY A 858 -7.72 -19.94 37.14
CA GLY A 858 -8.93 -19.44 36.47
C GLY A 858 -9.38 -20.35 35.34
N LEU A 859 -8.44 -20.92 34.57
CA LEU A 859 -8.76 -21.92 33.56
C LEU A 859 -9.40 -23.16 34.20
N ARG A 860 -8.88 -23.63 35.34
CA ARG A 860 -9.46 -24.75 36.09
C ARG A 860 -10.89 -24.42 36.51
N LEU A 861 -11.12 -23.28 37.16
CA LEU A 861 -12.47 -22.85 37.58
C LEU A 861 -13.46 -22.83 36.39
N ILE A 862 -13.05 -22.22 35.27
CA ILE A 862 -13.88 -22.12 34.06
C ILE A 862 -14.20 -23.51 33.50
N LEU A 863 -13.23 -24.41 33.41
CA LEU A 863 -13.43 -25.74 32.83
C LEU A 863 -14.13 -26.72 33.78
N ASP A 864 -14.05 -26.51 35.09
CA ASP A 864 -14.79 -27.30 36.08
C ASP A 864 -16.30 -27.02 35.95
N GLU A 865 -16.68 -25.75 35.76
CA GLU A 865 -18.08 -25.35 35.56
C GLU A 865 -18.55 -25.53 34.10
N PHE A 866 -17.67 -25.30 33.12
CA PHE A 866 -17.98 -25.32 31.69
C PHE A 866 -16.97 -26.15 30.87
N PRO A 867 -16.95 -27.49 31.04
CA PRO A 867 -15.96 -28.37 30.40
C PRO A 867 -15.92 -28.27 28.87
N ARG A 868 -17.07 -27.96 28.24
CA ARG A 868 -17.20 -27.85 26.78
C ARG A 868 -16.27 -26.81 26.16
N LEU A 869 -15.86 -25.79 26.91
CA LEU A 869 -14.97 -24.74 26.42
C LEU A 869 -13.57 -25.24 26.07
N ALA A 870 -13.14 -26.41 26.59
CA ALA A 870 -11.85 -27.02 26.27
C ALA A 870 -11.74 -27.52 24.83
N ALA A 871 -12.88 -27.73 24.15
CA ALA A 871 -12.95 -28.26 22.79
C ALA A 871 -13.39 -27.22 21.74
N VAL A 872 -13.70 -25.99 22.16
CA VAL A 872 -14.08 -24.92 21.23
C VAL A 872 -12.85 -24.45 20.48
N GLU A 873 -12.96 -24.33 19.16
CA GLU A 873 -11.91 -23.76 18.31
C GLU A 873 -12.14 -22.25 18.13
N ASN A 874 -11.05 -21.49 18.18
CA ASN A 874 -11.04 -20.07 17.88
C ASN A 874 -10.95 -19.82 16.35
N ALA A 875 -10.80 -18.57 15.92
CA ALA A 875 -10.75 -18.20 14.50
C ALA A 875 -9.49 -18.69 13.76
N ALA A 876 -8.47 -19.17 14.50
CA ALA A 876 -7.27 -19.81 13.98
C ALA A 876 -7.40 -21.35 13.93
N GLY A 877 -8.58 -21.91 14.25
CA GLY A 877 -8.80 -23.36 14.35
C GLY A 877 -8.11 -23.98 15.56
N GLN A 878 -7.76 -23.17 16.56
CA GLN A 878 -7.04 -23.64 17.74
C GLN A 878 -8.02 -23.86 18.88
N THR A 879 -7.93 -25.03 19.52
CA THR A 879 -8.49 -25.25 20.86
C THR A 879 -7.64 -24.52 21.92
N PRO A 880 -8.12 -24.34 23.16
CA PRO A 880 -7.30 -23.81 24.24
C PRO A 880 -5.98 -24.57 24.43
N LEU A 881 -5.97 -25.90 24.20
CA LEU A 881 -4.74 -26.70 24.28
C LEU A 881 -3.77 -26.38 23.15
N ALA A 882 -4.27 -26.28 21.92
CA ALA A 882 -3.43 -25.95 20.77
C ALA A 882 -2.78 -24.56 20.94
N MET A 883 -3.56 -23.57 21.36
CA MET A 883 -3.05 -22.24 21.70
C MET A 883 -2.04 -22.28 22.86
N ALA A 884 -2.29 -23.07 23.92
CA ALA A 884 -1.37 -23.17 25.05
C ALA A 884 -0.01 -23.75 24.65
N CYS A 885 0.01 -24.75 23.78
CA CYS A 885 1.24 -25.34 23.25
C CYS A 885 2.04 -24.33 22.41
N GLU A 886 1.36 -23.59 21.51
CA GLU A 886 2.01 -22.56 20.68
C GLU A 886 2.59 -21.43 21.54
N LEU A 887 1.81 -20.89 22.48
CA LEU A 887 2.27 -19.82 23.37
C LEU A 887 3.43 -20.26 24.28
N LEU A 888 3.48 -21.54 24.66
CA LEU A 888 4.59 -22.08 25.44
C LEU A 888 5.87 -22.23 24.59
N GLU A 889 5.73 -22.61 23.32
CA GLU A 889 6.84 -22.71 22.37
C GLU A 889 7.49 -21.33 22.12
N TYR A 890 6.67 -20.30 21.91
CA TYR A 890 7.10 -18.92 21.65
C TYR A 890 6.95 -17.99 22.88
N TYR A 891 7.16 -18.54 24.08
CA TYR A 891 6.85 -17.84 25.32
C TYR A 891 7.61 -16.53 25.51
N GLU A 892 8.90 -16.47 25.15
CA GLU A 892 9.68 -15.24 25.36
C GLU A 892 9.25 -14.13 24.39
N GLU A 893 8.99 -14.43 23.12
CA GLU A 893 8.43 -13.48 22.16
C GLU A 893 7.05 -12.99 22.61
N TRP A 894 6.18 -13.93 23.02
CA TRP A 894 4.84 -13.64 23.53
C TRP A 894 4.89 -12.75 24.78
N ARG A 895 5.78 -13.06 25.72
CA ARG A 895 5.96 -12.30 26.96
C ARG A 895 6.43 -10.88 26.67
N THR A 896 7.41 -10.70 25.78
CA THR A 896 7.87 -9.37 25.37
C THR A 896 6.74 -8.59 24.69
N PHE A 897 5.98 -9.22 23.79
CA PHE A 897 4.80 -8.62 23.17
C PHE A 897 3.79 -8.13 24.22
N MET A 898 3.47 -8.96 25.22
CA MET A 898 2.52 -8.61 26.27
C MET A 898 3.03 -7.55 27.25
N GLN A 899 4.34 -7.50 27.53
CA GLN A 899 4.93 -6.45 28.36
C GLN A 899 4.84 -5.07 27.68
N ASN A 900 5.02 -5.03 26.36
CA ASN A 900 4.88 -3.81 25.56
C ASN A 900 3.41 -3.35 25.46
N GLN A 901 2.45 -4.27 25.63
CA GLN A 901 1.01 -3.99 25.65
C GLN A 901 0.49 -3.68 27.07
N LYS A 902 0.70 -2.44 27.54
CA LYS A 902 0.01 -1.86 28.72
C LYS A 902 0.25 -2.58 30.07
N ALA A 903 1.44 -3.15 30.29
CA ALA A 903 1.91 -3.66 31.59
C ALA A 903 0.94 -4.62 32.33
N ARG A 904 0.36 -5.59 31.62
CA ARG A 904 -0.57 -6.58 32.21
C ARG A 904 0.17 -7.70 32.96
N ARG A 905 -0.49 -8.30 33.95
CA ARG A 905 0.03 -9.48 34.68
C ARG A 905 -0.11 -10.73 33.82
N VAL A 906 1.01 -11.28 33.34
CA VAL A 906 1.07 -12.54 32.58
C VAL A 906 1.67 -13.64 33.46
N GLY A 907 1.26 -14.89 33.25
CA GLY A 907 1.83 -16.06 33.93
C GLY A 907 3.30 -16.28 33.59
N THR A 908 4.00 -17.00 34.46
CA THR A 908 5.38 -17.46 34.18
C THR A 908 5.37 -18.61 33.19
N LYS A 909 6.55 -19.03 32.72
CA LYS A 909 6.65 -20.19 31.83
C LYS A 909 6.09 -21.46 32.50
N GLU A 910 6.34 -21.63 33.80
CA GLU A 910 5.77 -22.73 34.59
C GLU A 910 4.24 -22.68 34.68
N ASP A 911 3.64 -21.48 34.69
CA ASP A 911 2.19 -21.33 34.62
C ASP A 911 1.65 -21.87 33.28
N PHE A 912 2.32 -21.55 32.16
CA PHE A 912 1.93 -22.07 30.84
C PHE A 912 2.12 -23.59 30.72
N GLU A 913 3.19 -24.14 31.29
CA GLU A 913 3.38 -25.60 31.38
C GLU A 913 2.24 -26.26 32.17
N SER A 914 1.82 -25.63 33.26
CA SER A 914 0.70 -26.10 34.09
C SER A 914 -0.64 -26.01 33.35
N VAL A 915 -0.86 -24.96 32.56
CA VAL A 915 -2.03 -24.82 31.67
C VAL A 915 -2.07 -25.95 30.64
N VAL A 916 -0.95 -26.26 29.99
CA VAL A 916 -0.85 -27.37 29.01
C VAL A 916 -1.14 -28.71 29.70
N ALA A 917 -0.58 -28.95 30.88
CA ALA A 917 -0.82 -30.18 31.64
C ALA A 917 -2.31 -30.34 32.00
N LEU A 918 -2.95 -29.29 32.51
CA LEU A 918 -4.37 -29.27 32.85
C LEU A 918 -5.25 -29.58 31.62
N LEU A 919 -4.95 -28.98 30.48
CA LEU A 919 -5.74 -29.17 29.25
C LEU A 919 -5.55 -30.55 28.63
N LYS A 920 -4.35 -31.16 28.75
CA LYS A 920 -4.10 -32.55 28.33
C LYS A 920 -4.86 -33.54 29.19
N GLU A 921 -4.91 -33.32 30.50
CA GLU A 921 -5.70 -34.15 31.43
C GLU A 921 -7.19 -34.12 31.07
N ARG A 922 -7.71 -32.93 30.73
CA ARG A 922 -9.12 -32.71 30.36
C ARG A 922 -9.51 -33.20 28.97
N GLN A 923 -8.56 -33.49 28.07
CA GLN A 923 -8.85 -34.14 26.77
C GLN A 923 -9.01 -35.67 26.87
N LEU A 924 -8.51 -36.27 27.95
CA LEU A 924 -8.59 -37.72 28.19
C LEU A 924 -9.89 -38.14 28.90
N HIS A 925 -10.73 -37.16 29.28
CA HIS A 925 -11.97 -37.31 30.05
C HIS A 925 -13.14 -36.64 29.31
#